data_AF-D7CPD1-F1
#
_entry.id   AF-D7CPD1-F1
#
_cell.length_a   1.000
_cell.length_b   1.000
_cell.length_c   1.000
_cell.angle_alpha   90.00
_cell.angle_beta   90.00
_cell.angle_gamma   90.00
#
_symmetry.space_group_name_H-M   'P 1'
#
loop_
_entity.id
_entity.type
_entity.pdbx_description
1 polymer ?
#
loop_
_entity_poly.entity_id
_entity_poly.type
_entity_poly.pdbx_seq_one_letter_code
_entity_poly.pdbx_strand_id
1 'polypeptide(L)'
;METRCGGERRTKEKSGKNIKKRIVQHSLLVLLVVALVLGSLALAKAETSLHNEPPGTIITFSGMQWVILEQMPNGETYILLKDKIGAMAFDPNNTILFDPNDTNNIAYYLNNTFYNSLSQKDLIAEHSWDRLSVKASDKPDGTDFGNITCKVGLISFREYQRYLNIIPSMSNVIWWWTRTPVSYDYDNNHVWVVINADKTLSIAYANYYDNLGRGIIRPALYLKSGTVIDRNKVVIGVAGTPPVPPVGISASVESSTSVNISWQANTEADLAGYKIYRNNTEIANVDKTVTRYNDITVAPGITYTYEITAYNTSNLESARSSPITVTTPPATPTGVTGQATGRNITLTWQGPGNPQYIIERSNDGISFTQVAEVTQASFTETAPLWGTTYYYRVAQKGQDGTISAFSDPVQVMTDPVPVPSNLTAVLDGKNVKLSWQSANGINDYIVERSTDNITWSSLANVSNATSYTDEVTDPNTTYYYRVRSDGGNGQLSEPSNTAVITTPPAAPTGLTATAAGRNISLTWSGSAGAASYVIQRSTDGASFSQIAEVTVTSYLDSALDWNTTYYYRVFAKSESGLLSSPSNTAQVKTAPAPPANLRASVYYNNVTLTWDSSAGAESYTIQRSLDGDEWAEVCTTSETSYTDESLGWGITFRYRVTAKSADGLVSEPSAVMATTENVPAPSNLTARLEGTDVTLSWQAAPHVNMYLIERSMDGQTWEFLVEISHITTYTDTGLNLSNDYYYRVRSDGGNQISGPSNVVKVTMPPAAPTDLQASVNGKSVTLSWTGSANASYIVERSTDGSVWEQVAEVPETETTYQDTAPRWETTYNYRVLAKNSGGMISEPSESVQATTSAIPVPQNLKASVSGNAITVKWDAVAGIGQYKVERSVDGASWREVTLTDENYFTDNDLEWETTYYYRVRSMDSDQESDPSQPVSVKTAQKPIPAAPRLAFSVDNTRIGVSWNYQNVTGYRIYVDGKLVEELPGSSVNYAFEGEPGETYEISVEAYNAYGEASSTITVTVGRLRGPGAATMARDLAETTTVVIGSMGGLLALALGIKGSGMLMGILRLIIGR
;
A
#
# COMPACT_ATOMS: atom_id res chain seq x y z
N MET A 1 -28.36 18.52 -46.08
CA MET A 1 -27.98 17.14 -45.70
C MET A 1 -26.66 16.80 -46.38
N GLU A 2 -25.50 17.16 -45.85
CA GLU A 2 -25.16 17.54 -44.46
C GLU A 2 -25.50 16.47 -43.43
N THR A 3 -24.65 15.44 -43.39
CA THR A 3 -24.28 14.70 -42.18
C THR A 3 -22.85 14.17 -42.39
N ARG A 4 -22.10 13.95 -41.30
CA ARG A 4 -20.69 13.51 -41.28
C ARG A 4 -20.58 12.18 -40.51
N CYS A 5 -19.56 11.35 -40.65
CA CYS A 5 -18.32 11.41 -41.44
C CYS A 5 -17.85 9.98 -41.81
N GLY A 6 -17.10 9.81 -42.90
CA GLY A 6 -16.57 8.50 -43.33
C GLY A 6 -16.55 8.34 -44.85
N GLY A 7 -15.56 8.95 -45.52
CA GLY A 7 -15.50 9.02 -46.98
C GLY A 7 -14.91 7.80 -47.67
N GLU A 8 -15.67 7.19 -48.58
CA GLU A 8 -15.22 6.08 -49.44
C GLU A 8 -14.16 6.50 -50.48
N ARG A 9 -13.55 5.50 -51.14
CA ARG A 9 -13.44 5.53 -52.61
C ARG A 9 -13.53 4.13 -53.23
N ARG A 10 -14.38 4.00 -54.25
CA ARG A 10 -14.67 2.77 -55.02
C ARG A 10 -14.21 2.94 -56.47
N THR A 11 -13.75 1.84 -57.09
CA THR A 11 -13.82 1.48 -58.53
C THR A 11 -13.54 2.52 -59.64
N LYS A 12 -12.66 2.19 -60.60
CA LYS A 12 -13.05 2.05 -62.03
C LYS A 12 -11.97 1.44 -62.95
N GLU A 13 -12.38 1.05 -64.16
CA GLU A 13 -11.52 0.39 -65.15
C GLU A 13 -10.72 1.35 -66.06
N LYS A 14 -9.66 0.82 -66.69
CA LYS A 14 -9.14 1.09 -68.06
C LYS A 14 -8.00 0.08 -68.32
N SER A 15 -7.85 -0.65 -69.42
CA SER A 15 -8.26 -0.52 -70.83
C SER A 15 -7.42 0.44 -71.70
N GLY A 16 -6.54 -0.15 -72.54
CA GLY A 16 -6.32 0.32 -73.92
C GLY A 16 -4.91 0.70 -74.39
N LYS A 17 -4.31 -0.16 -75.26
CA LYS A 17 -3.30 0.18 -76.32
C LYS A 17 -1.87 0.60 -75.83
N ASN A 18 -0.76 0.41 -76.57
CA ASN A 18 -0.55 -0.11 -77.94
C ASN A 18 0.92 -0.56 -78.22
N ILE A 19 1.11 -1.51 -79.17
CA ILE A 19 2.22 -1.63 -80.15
C ILE A 19 3.69 -1.86 -79.66
N LYS A 20 4.26 -3.07 -79.88
CA LYS A 20 5.24 -3.38 -80.98
C LYS A 20 5.72 -4.85 -81.05
N LYS A 21 5.41 -5.52 -82.18
CA LYS A 21 6.05 -6.71 -82.84
C LYS A 21 6.29 -8.02 -82.04
N ARG A 22 6.72 -9.13 -82.68
CA ARG A 22 6.11 -10.06 -83.70
C ARG A 22 7.13 -11.17 -84.05
N ILE A 23 6.66 -12.34 -84.55
CA ILE A 23 7.46 -13.51 -85.02
C ILE A 23 8.09 -14.26 -83.82
N VAL A 24 8.11 -15.59 -83.69
CA VAL A 24 7.72 -16.75 -84.54
C VAL A 24 6.49 -17.48 -83.91
N GLN A 25 5.94 -18.65 -84.28
CA GLN A 25 6.01 -19.58 -85.43
C GLN A 25 4.68 -20.37 -85.51
N HIS A 26 4.11 -20.57 -86.70
CA HIS A 26 3.59 -21.84 -87.27
C HIS A 26 2.89 -21.58 -88.62
N SER A 27 2.93 -22.56 -89.53
CA SER A 27 2.45 -22.47 -90.92
C SER A 27 1.45 -23.60 -91.24
N LEU A 28 0.80 -23.52 -92.41
CA LEU A 28 -0.16 -24.50 -92.96
C LEU A 28 -1.47 -24.68 -92.18
N LEU A 29 -2.50 -23.91 -92.57
CA LEU A 29 -3.90 -24.37 -92.53
C LEU A 29 -4.83 -23.58 -93.48
N VAL A 30 -4.53 -22.30 -93.71
CA VAL A 30 -5.42 -21.34 -94.42
C VAL A 30 -5.46 -21.53 -95.96
N LEU A 31 -4.63 -22.41 -96.53
CA LEU A 31 -4.48 -22.57 -97.99
C LEU A 31 -5.40 -23.63 -98.63
N LEU A 32 -6.16 -24.41 -97.85
CA LEU A 32 -6.96 -25.53 -98.37
C LEU A 32 -8.40 -25.15 -98.79
N VAL A 33 -8.94 -24.03 -98.28
CA VAL A 33 -10.39 -23.70 -98.40
C VAL A 33 -10.77 -23.09 -99.76
N VAL A 34 -9.79 -22.62 -100.56
CA VAL A 34 -10.04 -21.94 -101.85
C VAL A 34 -10.25 -22.93 -103.02
N ALA A 35 -9.96 -24.22 -102.83
CA ALA A 35 -9.97 -25.22 -103.90
C ALA A 35 -11.35 -25.86 -104.20
N LEU A 36 -12.40 -25.55 -103.43
CA LEU A 36 -13.64 -26.34 -103.37
C LEU A 36 -14.85 -25.79 -104.15
N VAL A 37 -14.65 -24.85 -105.09
CA VAL A 37 -15.77 -24.07 -105.69
C VAL A 37 -15.77 -24.04 -107.24
N LEU A 38 -15.05 -24.95 -107.94
CA LEU A 38 -15.04 -24.98 -109.41
C LEU A 38 -15.10 -26.41 -110.01
N GLY A 39 -16.21 -26.68 -110.71
CA GLY A 39 -16.48 -27.88 -111.51
C GLY A 39 -17.89 -28.42 -111.30
N SER A 40 -18.68 -28.81 -112.30
CA SER A 40 -18.55 -28.63 -113.76
C SER A 40 -19.93 -28.78 -114.43
N LEU A 41 -20.20 -28.09 -115.54
CA LEU A 41 -21.48 -28.12 -116.26
C LEU A 41 -21.52 -29.15 -117.40
N ALA A 42 -22.65 -29.85 -117.54
CA ALA A 42 -23.03 -30.63 -118.72
C ALA A 42 -24.56 -30.58 -118.90
N LEU A 43 -25.04 -30.67 -120.15
CA LEU A 43 -26.47 -30.59 -120.49
C LEU A 43 -26.83 -31.68 -121.50
N ALA A 44 -27.84 -32.50 -121.19
CA ALA A 44 -28.17 -33.71 -121.94
C ALA A 44 -29.10 -33.46 -123.15
N LYS A 45 -29.09 -34.43 -124.09
CA LYS A 45 -29.86 -34.44 -125.35
C LYS A 45 -31.09 -35.34 -125.18
N ALA A 46 -32.24 -34.94 -125.73
CA ALA A 46 -33.50 -35.70 -125.65
C ALA A 46 -33.88 -36.33 -126.99
N GLU A 47 -34.44 -37.53 -126.95
CA GLU A 47 -34.74 -38.40 -128.11
C GLU A 47 -36.21 -38.85 -128.09
N THR A 48 -36.80 -39.11 -129.26
CA THR A 48 -38.25 -39.40 -129.41
C THR A 48 -38.53 -40.43 -130.51
N SER A 49 -39.52 -41.31 -130.35
CA SER A 49 -39.83 -42.37 -131.34
C SER A 49 -40.41 -41.82 -132.65
N LEU A 50 -39.87 -42.26 -133.80
CA LEU A 50 -40.39 -41.94 -135.14
C LEU A 50 -41.80 -42.50 -135.37
N HIS A 51 -42.11 -43.66 -134.80
CA HIS A 51 -43.37 -44.35 -135.04
C HIS A 51 -44.60 -43.60 -134.48
N ASN A 52 -44.36 -42.60 -133.62
CA ASN A 52 -45.39 -41.75 -133.03
C ASN A 52 -45.79 -40.57 -133.92
N GLU A 53 -45.10 -40.34 -135.05
CA GLU A 53 -45.39 -39.24 -135.98
C GLU A 53 -46.56 -39.59 -136.93
N PRO A 54 -47.52 -38.68 -137.18
CA PRO A 54 -48.70 -38.99 -137.98
C PRO A 54 -48.40 -39.05 -139.49
N PRO A 55 -49.18 -39.84 -140.28
CA PRO A 55 -49.17 -39.77 -141.74
C PRO A 55 -49.34 -38.34 -142.29
N GLY A 56 -48.66 -38.04 -143.39
CA GLY A 56 -48.49 -36.70 -143.94
C GLY A 56 -47.31 -35.91 -143.37
N THR A 57 -46.70 -36.35 -142.26
CA THR A 57 -45.48 -35.70 -141.72
C THR A 57 -44.31 -35.84 -142.68
N ILE A 58 -43.55 -34.75 -142.86
CA ILE A 58 -42.30 -34.75 -143.61
C ILE A 58 -41.14 -34.98 -142.63
N ILE A 59 -40.35 -36.03 -142.88
CA ILE A 59 -39.15 -36.36 -142.10
C ILE A 59 -37.89 -36.21 -142.96
N THR A 60 -36.73 -36.03 -142.30
CA THR A 60 -35.43 -36.08 -142.98
C THR A 60 -34.77 -37.43 -142.74
N PHE A 61 -34.61 -38.21 -143.81
CA PHE A 61 -33.99 -39.54 -143.79
C PHE A 61 -33.00 -39.69 -144.94
N SER A 62 -31.78 -40.15 -144.62
CA SER A 62 -30.64 -40.20 -145.55
C SER A 62 -30.40 -38.88 -146.29
N GLY A 63 -30.60 -37.74 -145.61
CA GLY A 63 -30.44 -36.39 -146.17
C GLY A 63 -31.57 -35.90 -147.09
N MET A 64 -32.58 -36.72 -147.38
CA MET A 64 -33.71 -36.38 -148.24
C MET A 64 -35.02 -36.20 -147.45
N GLN A 65 -35.98 -35.50 -148.05
CA GLN A 65 -37.32 -35.31 -147.49
C GLN A 65 -38.28 -36.42 -147.95
N TRP A 66 -38.87 -37.10 -146.98
CA TRP A 66 -39.85 -38.17 -147.19
C TRP A 66 -41.15 -37.83 -146.48
N VAL A 67 -42.29 -38.16 -147.08
CA VAL A 67 -43.61 -38.08 -146.44
C VAL A 67 -43.99 -39.44 -145.88
N ILE A 68 -44.43 -39.48 -144.62
CA ILE A 68 -45.01 -40.68 -144.01
C ILE A 68 -46.36 -40.98 -144.67
N LEU A 69 -46.50 -42.16 -145.26
CA LEU A 69 -47.77 -42.64 -145.84
C LEU A 69 -48.64 -43.36 -144.81
N GLU A 70 -48.03 -44.24 -144.01
CA GLU A 70 -48.73 -45.06 -143.01
C GLU A 70 -47.77 -45.50 -141.90
N GLN A 71 -48.29 -45.65 -140.67
CA GLN A 71 -47.58 -46.30 -139.57
C GLN A 71 -48.08 -47.75 -139.47
N MET A 72 -47.17 -48.72 -139.59
CA MET A 72 -47.49 -50.14 -139.70
C MET A 72 -47.63 -50.80 -138.31
N PRO A 73 -48.59 -51.71 -138.08
CA PRO A 73 -48.83 -52.31 -136.75
C PRO A 73 -47.66 -53.09 -136.11
N ASN A 74 -46.59 -53.38 -136.87
CA ASN A 74 -45.35 -53.99 -136.38
C ASN A 74 -44.33 -52.96 -135.84
N GLY A 75 -44.66 -51.66 -135.87
CA GLY A 75 -43.76 -50.58 -135.49
C GLY A 75 -42.94 -49.99 -136.65
N GLU A 76 -43.11 -50.47 -137.88
CA GLU A 76 -42.43 -49.91 -139.06
C GLU A 76 -43.15 -48.69 -139.62
N THR A 77 -42.44 -47.81 -140.32
CA THR A 77 -42.99 -46.57 -140.90
C THR A 77 -42.89 -46.61 -142.43
N TYR A 78 -44.03 -46.56 -143.13
CA TYR A 78 -44.07 -46.52 -144.59
C TYR A 78 -43.89 -45.08 -145.09
N ILE A 79 -42.91 -44.85 -145.97
CA ILE A 79 -42.57 -43.52 -146.47
C ILE A 79 -42.42 -43.47 -148.00
N LEU A 80 -42.83 -42.34 -148.59
CA LEU A 80 -42.66 -42.00 -150.01
C LEU A 80 -41.75 -40.79 -150.13
N LEU A 81 -40.84 -40.78 -151.10
CA LEU A 81 -39.99 -39.62 -151.34
C LEU A 81 -40.87 -38.43 -151.76
N LYS A 82 -40.66 -37.27 -151.13
CA LYS A 82 -41.48 -36.06 -151.38
C LYS A 82 -41.28 -35.52 -152.80
N ASP A 83 -40.06 -35.61 -153.30
CA ASP A 83 -39.62 -35.09 -154.60
C ASP A 83 -39.18 -36.24 -155.53
N LYS A 84 -38.58 -35.94 -156.69
CA LYS A 84 -38.19 -36.92 -157.73
C LYS A 84 -36.68 -37.15 -157.78
N ILE A 85 -36.23 -38.36 -158.14
CA ILE A 85 -34.78 -38.70 -158.24
C ILE A 85 -34.22 -38.73 -159.67
N GLY A 86 -35.08 -38.73 -160.69
CA GLY A 86 -34.65 -38.85 -162.08
C GLY A 86 -35.81 -39.17 -163.03
N ALA A 87 -35.48 -39.54 -164.27
CA ALA A 87 -36.43 -40.02 -165.27
C ALA A 87 -35.79 -41.10 -166.14
N MET A 88 -36.54 -42.18 -166.40
CA MET A 88 -36.18 -43.29 -167.28
C MET A 88 -37.46 -43.98 -167.78
N ALA A 89 -37.35 -44.81 -168.82
CA ALA A 89 -38.41 -45.78 -169.14
C ALA A 89 -38.66 -46.69 -167.92
N PHE A 90 -39.89 -47.19 -167.77
CA PHE A 90 -40.19 -48.20 -166.76
C PHE A 90 -39.46 -49.50 -167.07
N ASP A 91 -39.58 -49.92 -168.33
CA ASP A 91 -38.90 -51.08 -168.90
C ASP A 91 -38.71 -50.87 -170.42
N PRO A 92 -37.47 -50.65 -170.89
CA PRO A 92 -37.16 -50.53 -172.32
C PRO A 92 -37.53 -51.74 -173.17
N ASN A 93 -37.62 -52.95 -172.58
CA ASN A 93 -37.94 -54.18 -173.30
C ASN A 93 -39.46 -54.50 -173.34
N ASN A 94 -40.28 -53.68 -172.67
CA ASN A 94 -41.74 -53.75 -172.62
C ASN A 94 -42.36 -54.95 -171.84
N THR A 95 -41.68 -55.62 -170.90
CA THR A 95 -42.35 -56.68 -170.09
C THR A 95 -43.43 -56.19 -169.12
N ILE A 96 -43.60 -54.87 -168.94
CA ILE A 96 -44.53 -54.18 -168.03
C ILE A 96 -44.42 -54.52 -166.53
N LEU A 97 -43.55 -55.45 -166.12
CA LEU A 97 -43.40 -55.87 -164.73
C LEU A 97 -42.40 -55.00 -163.97
N PHE A 98 -42.66 -54.73 -162.69
CA PHE A 98 -41.65 -54.20 -161.77
C PHE A 98 -40.74 -55.36 -161.32
N ASP A 99 -39.50 -55.44 -161.81
CA ASP A 99 -38.59 -56.55 -161.45
C ASP A 99 -37.16 -56.09 -161.14
N PRO A 100 -36.68 -56.20 -159.88
CA PRO A 100 -35.38 -55.71 -159.47
C PRO A 100 -34.20 -56.60 -159.93
N ASN A 101 -34.47 -57.66 -160.70
CA ASN A 101 -33.46 -58.56 -161.27
C ASN A 101 -33.17 -58.28 -162.75
N ASP A 102 -34.09 -57.65 -163.50
CA ASP A 102 -33.82 -57.19 -164.88
C ASP A 102 -33.01 -55.89 -164.83
N THR A 103 -31.76 -55.94 -165.30
CA THR A 103 -30.81 -54.81 -165.25
C THR A 103 -31.28 -53.56 -165.97
N ASN A 104 -32.25 -53.69 -166.88
CA ASN A 104 -32.77 -52.59 -167.69
C ASN A 104 -34.05 -51.96 -167.11
N ASN A 105 -34.62 -52.60 -166.07
CA ASN A 105 -35.88 -52.22 -165.44
C ASN A 105 -35.69 -51.18 -164.33
N ILE A 106 -36.67 -50.28 -164.17
CA ILE A 106 -36.68 -49.24 -163.13
C ILE A 106 -36.51 -49.79 -161.71
N ALA A 107 -36.99 -51.01 -161.44
CA ALA A 107 -36.89 -51.66 -160.14
C ALA A 107 -35.43 -52.05 -159.77
N TYR A 108 -34.62 -52.43 -160.77
CA TYR A 108 -33.21 -52.76 -160.55
C TYR A 108 -32.41 -51.52 -160.17
N TYR A 109 -32.64 -50.39 -160.86
CA TYR A 109 -32.05 -49.10 -160.52
C TYR A 109 -32.40 -48.68 -159.07
N LEU A 110 -33.67 -48.84 -158.68
CA LEU A 110 -34.14 -48.49 -157.33
C LEU A 110 -33.45 -49.31 -156.22
N ASN A 111 -33.30 -50.62 -156.40
CA ASN A 111 -32.79 -51.51 -155.36
C ASN A 111 -31.27 -51.71 -155.37
N ASN A 112 -30.61 -51.53 -156.51
CA ASN A 112 -29.15 -51.69 -156.62
C ASN A 112 -28.40 -50.35 -156.59
N THR A 113 -28.89 -49.32 -157.30
CA THR A 113 -28.22 -48.02 -157.39
C THR A 113 -28.72 -47.03 -156.35
N PHE A 114 -30.02 -46.74 -156.33
CA PHE A 114 -30.58 -45.73 -155.42
C PHE A 114 -30.48 -46.16 -153.95
N TYR A 115 -30.95 -47.36 -153.59
CA TYR A 115 -30.85 -47.89 -152.23
C TYR A 115 -29.43 -47.81 -151.64
N ASN A 116 -28.40 -48.16 -152.42
CA ASN A 116 -27.02 -48.15 -151.95
C ASN A 116 -26.43 -46.75 -151.74
N SER A 117 -27.05 -45.71 -152.31
CA SER A 117 -26.67 -44.30 -152.08
C SER A 117 -27.18 -43.73 -150.75
N LEU A 118 -28.09 -44.42 -150.07
CA LEU A 118 -28.71 -43.95 -148.83
C LEU A 118 -27.79 -44.15 -147.62
N SER A 119 -27.43 -43.05 -146.96
CA SER A 119 -26.47 -43.06 -145.83
C SER A 119 -26.99 -43.75 -144.56
N GLN A 120 -28.31 -43.94 -144.43
CA GLN A 120 -28.94 -44.63 -143.30
C GLN A 120 -29.64 -45.93 -143.74
N LYS A 121 -29.15 -46.57 -144.82
CA LYS A 121 -29.82 -47.73 -145.45
C LYS A 121 -30.07 -48.92 -144.52
N ASP A 122 -29.25 -49.09 -143.48
CA ASP A 122 -29.43 -50.17 -142.50
C ASP A 122 -30.70 -50.05 -141.65
N LEU A 123 -31.35 -48.87 -141.65
CA LEU A 123 -32.66 -48.64 -141.03
C LEU A 123 -33.84 -49.03 -141.94
N ILE A 124 -33.59 -49.45 -143.18
CA ILE A 124 -34.63 -49.78 -144.17
C ILE A 124 -35.05 -51.26 -144.04
N ALA A 125 -36.34 -51.47 -143.82
CA ALA A 125 -36.96 -52.79 -143.79
C ALA A 125 -37.03 -53.39 -145.20
N GLU A 126 -37.14 -54.72 -145.28
CA GLU A 126 -37.43 -55.40 -146.55
C GLU A 126 -38.94 -55.66 -146.64
N HIS A 127 -39.54 -55.41 -147.81
CA HIS A 127 -41.00 -55.48 -147.94
C HIS A 127 -41.42 -56.24 -149.21
N SER A 128 -42.63 -56.80 -149.18
CA SER A 128 -43.22 -57.52 -150.31
C SER A 128 -44.20 -56.59 -151.03
N TRP A 129 -43.97 -56.37 -152.32
CA TRP A 129 -44.67 -55.38 -153.14
C TRP A 129 -45.53 -56.09 -154.19
N ASP A 130 -46.83 -55.81 -154.24
CA ASP A 130 -47.72 -56.44 -155.21
C ASP A 130 -47.46 -55.96 -156.65
N ARG A 131 -47.72 -56.85 -157.62
CA ARG A 131 -47.65 -56.59 -159.06
C ARG A 131 -48.98 -56.93 -159.73
N LEU A 132 -50.08 -56.50 -159.10
CA LEU A 132 -51.43 -56.68 -159.63
C LEU A 132 -51.65 -55.81 -160.86
N SER A 133 -52.22 -56.39 -161.91
CA SER A 133 -52.65 -55.65 -163.10
C SER A 133 -54.01 -54.98 -162.90
N VAL A 134 -54.26 -53.92 -163.67
CA VAL A 134 -55.54 -53.20 -163.71
C VAL A 134 -55.85 -52.84 -165.16
N LYS A 135 -57.07 -53.16 -165.65
CA LYS A 135 -57.53 -52.75 -166.98
C LYS A 135 -57.48 -51.24 -167.12
N ALA A 136 -57.21 -50.75 -168.33
CA ALA A 136 -57.27 -49.32 -168.67
C ALA A 136 -58.62 -48.63 -168.37
N SER A 137 -59.69 -49.40 -168.09
CA SER A 137 -61.01 -48.93 -167.66
C SER A 137 -61.15 -48.73 -166.13
N ASP A 138 -60.04 -48.67 -165.38
CA ASP A 138 -59.97 -48.61 -163.91
C ASP A 138 -60.80 -49.72 -163.24
N LYS A 139 -60.54 -50.96 -163.65
CA LYS A 139 -61.14 -52.16 -163.06
C LYS A 139 -60.10 -53.27 -162.97
N PRO A 140 -60.07 -54.08 -161.91
CA PRO A 140 -59.23 -55.27 -161.86
C PRO A 140 -59.55 -56.19 -163.04
N ASP A 141 -58.52 -56.60 -163.78
CA ASP A 141 -58.62 -57.72 -164.74
C ASP A 141 -58.59 -59.07 -164.03
N GLY A 142 -58.05 -59.12 -162.81
CA GLY A 142 -57.81 -60.36 -162.07
C GLY A 142 -56.47 -61.02 -162.41
N THR A 143 -55.59 -60.34 -163.15
CA THR A 143 -54.25 -60.82 -163.49
C THR A 143 -53.26 -60.39 -162.41
N ASP A 144 -52.66 -61.37 -161.74
CA ASP A 144 -51.64 -61.17 -160.72
C ASP A 144 -50.31 -61.74 -161.21
N PHE A 145 -49.27 -60.92 -161.26
CA PHE A 145 -47.90 -61.32 -161.62
C PHE A 145 -47.04 -61.69 -160.40
N GLY A 146 -47.67 -61.84 -159.24
CA GLY A 146 -47.06 -62.19 -157.97
C GLY A 146 -46.30 -61.04 -157.32
N ASN A 147 -46.28 -61.02 -155.99
CA ASN A 147 -45.49 -60.05 -155.25
C ASN A 147 -43.98 -60.21 -155.51
N ILE A 148 -43.26 -59.10 -155.45
CA ILE A 148 -41.80 -59.05 -155.48
C ILE A 148 -41.27 -58.47 -154.16
N THR A 149 -40.33 -59.17 -153.52
CA THR A 149 -39.76 -58.74 -152.23
C THR A 149 -38.48 -57.94 -152.47
N CYS A 150 -38.47 -56.67 -152.04
CA CYS A 150 -37.32 -55.78 -152.21
C CYS A 150 -37.34 -54.60 -151.21
N LYS A 151 -36.26 -53.80 -151.19
CA LYS A 151 -36.06 -52.68 -150.25
C LYS A 151 -36.76 -51.39 -150.65
N VAL A 152 -36.87 -51.14 -151.96
CA VAL A 152 -37.37 -49.88 -152.51
C VAL A 152 -38.32 -50.16 -153.67
N GLY A 153 -39.57 -49.79 -153.51
CA GLY A 153 -40.61 -49.90 -154.53
C GLY A 153 -40.92 -48.56 -155.21
N LEU A 154 -41.88 -48.62 -156.13
CA LEU A 154 -42.73 -47.49 -156.51
C LEU A 154 -44.12 -47.71 -155.89
N ILE A 155 -44.88 -46.63 -155.70
CA ILE A 155 -46.28 -46.71 -155.27
C ILE A 155 -47.09 -47.55 -156.27
N SER A 156 -48.11 -48.30 -155.82
CA SER A 156 -49.08 -48.88 -156.74
C SER A 156 -50.17 -47.87 -157.12
N PHE A 157 -50.88 -48.16 -158.20
CA PHE A 157 -52.10 -47.45 -158.60
C PHE A 157 -53.08 -47.27 -157.43
N ARG A 158 -53.38 -48.37 -156.72
CA ARG A 158 -54.34 -48.39 -155.60
C ARG A 158 -53.82 -47.65 -154.37
N GLU A 159 -52.53 -47.74 -154.08
CA GLU A 159 -51.88 -46.96 -153.02
C GLU A 159 -51.92 -45.46 -153.33
N TYR A 160 -51.66 -45.05 -154.58
CA TYR A 160 -51.75 -43.64 -154.96
C TYR A 160 -53.19 -43.10 -154.81
N GLN A 161 -54.21 -43.88 -155.19
CA GLN A 161 -55.61 -43.55 -154.90
C GLN A 161 -55.86 -43.44 -153.37
N ARG A 162 -55.34 -44.38 -152.56
CA ARG A 162 -55.53 -44.40 -151.10
C ARG A 162 -54.87 -43.20 -150.39
N TYR A 163 -53.66 -42.80 -150.80
CA TYR A 163 -52.87 -41.75 -150.13
C TYR A 163 -52.92 -40.40 -150.85
N LEU A 164 -53.79 -40.25 -151.87
CA LEU A 164 -53.89 -39.08 -152.76
C LEU A 164 -53.92 -37.73 -152.05
N ASN A 165 -54.53 -37.68 -150.87
CA ASN A 165 -54.72 -36.48 -150.07
C ASN A 165 -53.51 -36.09 -149.20
N ILE A 166 -52.65 -37.04 -148.84
CA ILE A 166 -51.43 -36.80 -148.04
C ILE A 166 -50.17 -36.70 -148.89
N ILE A 167 -50.17 -37.20 -150.13
CA ILE A 167 -49.07 -37.01 -151.07
C ILE A 167 -49.03 -35.53 -151.53
N PRO A 168 -47.92 -34.80 -151.27
CA PRO A 168 -47.77 -33.41 -151.73
C PRO A 168 -47.73 -33.34 -153.25
N SER A 169 -48.43 -32.34 -153.82
CA SER A 169 -48.34 -32.00 -155.23
C SER A 169 -46.96 -31.41 -155.54
N MET A 170 -46.34 -31.90 -156.61
CA MET A 170 -45.12 -31.32 -157.16
C MET A 170 -45.47 -30.13 -158.05
N SER A 171 -44.52 -29.22 -158.29
CA SER A 171 -44.68 -28.15 -159.29
C SER A 171 -44.59 -28.72 -160.71
N ASN A 172 -45.49 -28.25 -161.60
CA ASN A 172 -45.60 -28.57 -163.03
C ASN A 172 -46.31 -29.89 -163.39
N VAL A 173 -46.76 -29.98 -164.65
CA VAL A 173 -47.38 -31.15 -165.27
C VAL A 173 -46.31 -32.21 -165.56
N ILE A 174 -46.19 -33.19 -164.67
CA ILE A 174 -45.21 -34.28 -164.76
C ILE A 174 -45.86 -35.63 -164.50
N TRP A 175 -45.37 -36.65 -165.22
CA TRP A 175 -45.85 -38.02 -165.20
C TRP A 175 -44.84 -38.90 -164.45
N TRP A 176 -45.28 -39.61 -163.40
CA TRP A 176 -44.41 -40.51 -162.63
C TRP A 176 -44.94 -41.93 -162.58
N TRP A 177 -44.03 -42.90 -162.62
CA TRP A 177 -44.36 -44.31 -162.70
C TRP A 177 -44.95 -44.85 -161.39
N THR A 178 -46.05 -45.61 -161.50
CA THR A 178 -46.47 -46.57 -160.47
C THR A 178 -45.87 -47.95 -160.78
N ARG A 179 -45.89 -48.89 -159.82
CA ARG A 179 -45.51 -50.29 -160.08
C ARG A 179 -46.59 -51.14 -160.76
N THR A 180 -47.72 -50.56 -161.15
CA THR A 180 -48.94 -51.29 -161.57
C THR A 180 -48.99 -51.46 -163.10
N PRO A 181 -48.93 -52.71 -163.62
CA PRO A 181 -49.07 -52.98 -165.04
C PRO A 181 -50.51 -52.77 -165.55
N VAL A 182 -50.68 -52.62 -166.86
CA VAL A 182 -51.98 -52.43 -167.52
C VAL A 182 -52.25 -53.58 -168.48
N SER A 183 -53.41 -54.24 -168.36
CA SER A 183 -53.90 -55.11 -169.43
C SER A 183 -54.81 -54.37 -170.42
N TYR A 184 -54.66 -54.70 -171.70
CA TYR A 184 -55.45 -54.18 -172.80
C TYR A 184 -55.79 -55.30 -173.78
N ASP A 185 -57.01 -55.33 -174.31
CA ASP A 185 -57.50 -56.49 -175.09
C ASP A 185 -56.80 -56.71 -176.45
N TYR A 186 -55.82 -55.87 -176.82
CA TYR A 186 -55.04 -55.98 -178.08
C TYR A 186 -53.53 -55.67 -177.99
N ASP A 187 -53.02 -55.05 -176.91
CA ASP A 187 -51.57 -54.89 -176.69
C ASP A 187 -51.21 -54.63 -175.21
N ASN A 188 -50.35 -55.46 -174.62
CA ASN A 188 -50.03 -55.47 -173.18
C ASN A 188 -48.69 -54.78 -172.87
N ASN A 189 -48.44 -53.62 -173.48
CA ASN A 189 -47.17 -52.90 -173.35
C ASN A 189 -47.23 -51.66 -172.43
N HIS A 190 -48.26 -51.51 -171.58
CA HIS A 190 -48.53 -50.30 -170.79
C HIS A 190 -48.39 -50.48 -169.26
N VAL A 191 -48.03 -49.39 -168.58
CA VAL A 191 -47.94 -49.26 -167.12
C VAL A 191 -48.66 -47.98 -166.68
N TRP A 192 -49.29 -48.00 -165.49
CA TRP A 192 -49.99 -46.83 -164.94
C TRP A 192 -49.00 -45.75 -164.49
N VAL A 193 -49.23 -44.52 -164.95
CA VAL A 193 -48.54 -43.30 -164.54
C VAL A 193 -49.49 -42.36 -163.81
N VAL A 194 -48.95 -41.66 -162.80
CA VAL A 194 -49.64 -40.57 -162.13
C VAL A 194 -49.36 -39.26 -162.86
N ILE A 195 -50.42 -38.54 -163.24
CA ILE A 195 -50.34 -37.15 -163.69
C ILE A 195 -50.51 -36.24 -162.47
N ASN A 196 -49.46 -35.50 -162.12
CA ASN A 196 -49.39 -34.77 -160.86
C ASN A 196 -50.21 -33.47 -160.82
N ALA A 197 -50.48 -32.82 -161.97
CA ALA A 197 -51.02 -31.45 -161.99
C ALA A 197 -52.55 -31.36 -161.78
N ASP A 198 -53.28 -32.35 -162.27
CA ASP A 198 -54.72 -32.59 -162.06
C ASP A 198 -54.96 -33.73 -161.05
N LYS A 199 -53.88 -34.34 -160.54
CA LYS A 199 -53.85 -35.53 -159.69
C LYS A 199 -54.46 -36.79 -160.33
N THR A 200 -54.69 -36.83 -161.65
CA THR A 200 -55.28 -37.99 -162.33
C THR A 200 -54.29 -39.12 -162.56
N LEU A 201 -54.81 -40.27 -163.00
CA LEU A 201 -54.06 -41.45 -163.40
C LEU A 201 -54.24 -41.67 -164.90
N SER A 202 -53.17 -42.08 -165.57
CA SER A 202 -53.18 -42.36 -167.01
C SER A 202 -52.23 -43.52 -167.33
N ILE A 203 -52.17 -43.96 -168.58
CA ILE A 203 -51.33 -45.08 -169.00
C ILE A 203 -50.28 -44.62 -170.02
N ALA A 204 -49.08 -45.18 -169.93
CA ALA A 204 -48.00 -44.96 -170.88
C ALA A 204 -47.34 -46.31 -171.21
N TYR A 205 -46.75 -46.46 -172.41
CA TYR A 205 -46.00 -47.67 -172.74
C TYR A 205 -44.81 -47.83 -171.76
N ALA A 206 -44.45 -49.05 -171.35
CA ALA A 206 -43.38 -49.25 -170.37
C ALA A 206 -42.01 -48.76 -170.88
N ASN A 207 -41.77 -48.88 -172.20
CA ASN A 207 -40.62 -48.31 -172.88
C ASN A 207 -40.75 -46.81 -173.22
N TYR A 208 -41.86 -46.14 -172.86
CA TYR A 208 -42.10 -44.76 -173.24
C TYR A 208 -41.12 -43.82 -172.55
N TYR A 209 -40.34 -43.12 -173.37
CA TYR A 209 -39.45 -42.07 -172.94
C TYR A 209 -39.37 -41.01 -174.05
N ASP A 210 -39.95 -39.84 -173.82
CA ASP A 210 -39.86 -38.72 -174.75
C ASP A 210 -38.70 -37.78 -174.41
N ASN A 211 -38.29 -36.96 -175.38
CA ASN A 211 -37.22 -35.97 -175.19
C ASN A 211 -37.61 -34.79 -174.26
N LEU A 212 -38.78 -34.86 -173.60
CA LEU A 212 -39.20 -33.97 -172.51
C LEU A 212 -39.20 -34.68 -171.14
N GLY A 213 -38.75 -35.94 -171.07
CA GLY A 213 -38.47 -36.69 -169.84
C GLY A 213 -39.70 -37.20 -169.09
N ARG A 214 -40.80 -37.52 -169.79
CA ARG A 214 -42.08 -37.91 -169.17
C ARG A 214 -42.14 -39.38 -168.73
N GLY A 215 -41.30 -39.71 -167.75
CA GLY A 215 -41.28 -40.99 -167.04
C GLY A 215 -40.43 -40.88 -165.76
N ILE A 216 -40.90 -40.12 -164.77
CA ILE A 216 -40.08 -39.77 -163.59
C ILE A 216 -40.23 -40.79 -162.44
N ILE A 217 -39.21 -40.84 -161.58
CA ILE A 217 -39.10 -41.80 -160.47
C ILE A 217 -39.36 -41.12 -159.12
N ARG A 218 -40.26 -41.68 -158.29
CA ARG A 218 -40.42 -41.35 -156.86
C ARG A 218 -40.41 -42.64 -156.00
N PRO A 219 -39.29 -42.95 -155.32
CA PRO A 219 -39.16 -44.14 -154.48
C PRO A 219 -40.13 -44.19 -153.29
N ALA A 220 -40.56 -45.39 -152.91
CA ALA A 220 -41.24 -45.70 -151.65
C ALA A 220 -40.49 -46.81 -150.89
N LEU A 221 -40.45 -46.74 -149.56
CA LEU A 221 -39.77 -47.73 -148.70
C LEU A 221 -40.28 -47.73 -147.25
N TYR A 222 -39.84 -48.68 -146.44
CA TYR A 222 -40.25 -48.85 -145.04
C TYR A 222 -39.06 -48.68 -144.09
N LEU A 223 -39.24 -48.03 -142.94
CA LEU A 223 -38.23 -47.88 -141.88
C LEU A 223 -38.54 -48.79 -140.68
N LYS A 224 -37.48 -49.33 -140.06
CA LYS A 224 -37.54 -50.30 -138.96
C LYS A 224 -38.16 -49.74 -137.67
N SER A 225 -38.81 -50.63 -136.91
CA SER A 225 -39.31 -50.38 -135.56
C SER A 225 -38.20 -49.99 -134.57
N GLY A 226 -38.57 -49.21 -133.55
CA GLY A 226 -37.67 -48.68 -132.51
C GLY A 226 -36.88 -47.43 -132.91
N THR A 227 -36.88 -47.05 -134.21
CA THR A 227 -36.15 -45.87 -134.73
C THR A 227 -36.57 -44.59 -134.00
N VAL A 228 -35.60 -43.87 -133.41
CA VAL A 228 -35.81 -42.53 -132.82
C VAL A 228 -35.36 -41.40 -133.74
N ILE A 229 -36.08 -40.28 -133.64
CA ILE A 229 -35.80 -38.97 -134.22
C ILE A 229 -35.39 -37.96 -133.13
N ASP A 230 -34.62 -36.96 -133.53
CA ASP A 230 -34.38 -35.76 -132.73
C ASP A 230 -35.56 -34.78 -132.77
N ARG A 231 -35.46 -33.72 -131.97
CA ARG A 231 -36.46 -32.63 -131.93
C ARG A 231 -36.69 -31.89 -133.26
N ASN A 232 -35.80 -32.07 -134.25
CA ASN A 232 -35.89 -31.47 -135.58
C ASN A 232 -36.45 -32.44 -136.63
N LYS A 233 -36.96 -33.62 -136.22
CA LYS A 233 -37.48 -34.70 -137.09
C LYS A 233 -36.42 -35.30 -138.02
N VAL A 234 -35.16 -35.31 -137.58
CA VAL A 234 -34.05 -36.03 -138.22
C VAL A 234 -33.91 -37.40 -137.55
N VAL A 235 -33.79 -38.47 -138.34
CA VAL A 235 -33.62 -39.85 -137.83
C VAL A 235 -32.22 -40.05 -137.23
N ILE A 236 -32.12 -40.55 -135.99
CA ILE A 236 -30.85 -40.59 -135.23
C ILE A 236 -30.41 -41.95 -134.65
N GLY A 237 -31.28 -42.90 -134.27
CA GLY A 237 -30.81 -44.15 -133.65
C GLY A 237 -31.84 -44.98 -132.84
N VAL A 238 -31.38 -45.57 -131.72
CA VAL A 238 -32.10 -46.38 -130.70
C VAL A 238 -31.42 -46.22 -129.32
N ALA A 239 -32.06 -46.56 -128.17
CA ALA A 239 -31.66 -46.15 -126.80
C ALA A 239 -31.23 -47.30 -125.81
N GLY A 240 -30.76 -46.98 -124.57
CA GLY A 240 -30.13 -47.92 -123.59
C GLY A 240 -30.30 -47.64 -122.06
N THR A 241 -29.54 -48.33 -121.17
CA THR A 241 -29.82 -48.53 -119.70
C THR A 241 -28.58 -48.52 -118.75
N PRO A 242 -28.72 -48.53 -117.39
CA PRO A 242 -27.63 -48.50 -116.38
C PRO A 242 -27.10 -49.87 -115.82
N PRO A 243 -25.96 -49.89 -115.08
CA PRO A 243 -25.38 -51.06 -114.38
C PRO A 243 -26.03 -51.50 -113.05
N VAL A 244 -25.61 -52.67 -112.53
CA VAL A 244 -26.00 -53.21 -111.20
C VAL A 244 -24.97 -52.88 -110.09
N PRO A 245 -25.34 -52.97 -108.78
CA PRO A 245 -24.41 -52.70 -107.68
C PRO A 245 -23.26 -53.72 -107.56
N PRO A 246 -22.05 -53.28 -107.16
CA PRO A 246 -20.95 -54.18 -106.81
C PRO A 246 -21.30 -55.13 -105.66
N VAL A 247 -20.89 -56.40 -105.79
CA VAL A 247 -21.14 -57.48 -104.82
C VAL A 247 -19.84 -58.08 -104.30
N GLY A 248 -19.94 -58.89 -103.22
CA GLY A 248 -18.77 -59.55 -102.63
C GLY A 248 -17.76 -58.59 -102.01
N ILE A 249 -18.20 -57.43 -101.50
CA ILE A 249 -17.34 -56.48 -100.80
C ILE A 249 -16.74 -57.11 -99.53
N SER A 250 -15.44 -56.87 -99.32
CA SER A 250 -14.67 -57.31 -98.16
C SER A 250 -13.64 -56.25 -97.78
N ALA A 251 -13.23 -56.24 -96.51
CA ALA A 251 -12.20 -55.34 -96.00
C ALA A 251 -11.26 -56.07 -95.05
N SER A 252 -9.95 -55.84 -95.18
CA SER A 252 -8.90 -56.32 -94.28
C SER A 252 -8.10 -55.15 -93.73
N VAL A 253 -7.65 -55.26 -92.49
CA VAL A 253 -6.74 -54.28 -91.88
C VAL A 253 -5.32 -54.78 -92.00
N GLU A 254 -4.45 -53.97 -92.61
CA GLU A 254 -3.03 -54.29 -92.73
C GLU A 254 -2.22 -53.66 -91.59
N SER A 255 -2.66 -52.49 -91.09
CA SER A 255 -2.04 -51.79 -89.98
C SER A 255 -3.02 -50.83 -89.29
N SER A 256 -2.59 -50.21 -88.21
CA SER A 256 -3.30 -49.09 -87.55
C SER A 256 -3.55 -47.87 -88.45
N THR A 257 -2.95 -47.82 -89.65
CA THR A 257 -3.07 -46.72 -90.62
C THR A 257 -3.40 -47.18 -92.05
N SER A 258 -3.79 -48.44 -92.28
CA SER A 258 -4.05 -48.97 -93.63
C SER A 258 -5.16 -50.03 -93.64
N VAL A 259 -6.18 -49.81 -94.47
CA VAL A 259 -7.29 -50.77 -94.72
C VAL A 259 -7.38 -51.08 -96.21
N ASN A 260 -7.26 -52.36 -96.57
CA ASN A 260 -7.58 -52.86 -97.91
C ASN A 260 -9.09 -53.12 -98.01
N ILE A 261 -9.70 -52.72 -99.11
CA ILE A 261 -11.09 -53.03 -99.50
C ILE A 261 -11.04 -53.75 -100.87
N SER A 262 -11.84 -54.79 -101.06
CA SER A 262 -11.97 -55.46 -102.37
C SER A 262 -13.40 -55.92 -102.67
N TRP A 263 -13.73 -56.06 -103.95
CA TRP A 263 -15.08 -56.38 -104.43
C TRP A 263 -15.03 -57.25 -105.70
N GLN A 264 -16.14 -57.88 -106.07
CA GLN A 264 -16.25 -58.64 -107.31
C GLN A 264 -16.50 -57.69 -108.50
N ALA A 265 -15.99 -58.04 -109.67
CA ALA A 265 -16.16 -57.23 -110.87
C ALA A 265 -17.58 -57.33 -111.44
N ASN A 266 -18.17 -56.18 -111.78
CA ASN A 266 -19.30 -56.07 -112.69
C ASN A 266 -18.92 -56.60 -114.09
N THR A 267 -19.90 -57.06 -114.85
CA THR A 267 -19.71 -57.76 -116.16
C THR A 267 -20.35 -57.04 -117.34
N GLU A 268 -21.04 -55.93 -117.09
CA GLU A 268 -21.75 -55.12 -118.08
C GLU A 268 -20.79 -54.51 -119.11
N ALA A 269 -21.10 -54.66 -120.40
CA ALA A 269 -20.19 -54.28 -121.49
C ALA A 269 -19.91 -52.76 -121.57
N ASP A 270 -20.86 -51.95 -121.10
CA ASP A 270 -20.80 -50.49 -121.02
C ASP A 270 -20.21 -49.97 -119.69
N LEU A 271 -19.82 -50.85 -118.76
CA LEU A 271 -19.15 -50.46 -117.51
C LEU A 271 -17.92 -49.57 -117.78
N ALA A 272 -17.75 -48.54 -116.95
CA ALA A 272 -16.65 -47.57 -117.01
C ALA A 272 -15.78 -47.56 -115.74
N GLY A 273 -16.38 -47.69 -114.55
CA GLY A 273 -15.60 -47.69 -113.30
C GLY A 273 -16.40 -47.95 -112.04
N TYR A 274 -15.73 -47.75 -110.89
CA TYR A 274 -16.28 -47.85 -109.54
C TYR A 274 -15.94 -46.62 -108.71
N LYS A 275 -16.76 -46.32 -107.71
CA LYS A 275 -16.49 -45.30 -106.70
C LYS A 275 -16.52 -45.90 -105.30
N ILE A 276 -15.48 -45.61 -104.51
CA ILE A 276 -15.30 -46.10 -103.15
C ILE A 276 -15.63 -44.97 -102.17
N TYR A 277 -16.49 -45.28 -101.21
CA TYR A 277 -16.96 -44.38 -100.18
C TYR A 277 -16.49 -44.84 -98.81
N ARG A 278 -16.08 -43.91 -97.96
CA ARG A 278 -15.77 -44.13 -96.53
C ARG A 278 -16.59 -43.18 -95.69
N ASN A 279 -17.34 -43.71 -94.72
CA ASN A 279 -18.26 -42.93 -93.88
C ASN A 279 -19.13 -41.98 -94.73
N ASN A 280 -19.76 -42.56 -95.77
CA ASN A 280 -20.59 -41.91 -96.80
C ASN A 280 -19.89 -40.91 -97.75
N THR A 281 -18.59 -40.62 -97.55
CA THR A 281 -17.81 -39.65 -98.36
C THR A 281 -17.06 -40.36 -99.48
N GLU A 282 -17.10 -39.86 -100.72
CA GLU A 282 -16.31 -40.42 -101.84
C GLU A 282 -14.82 -40.20 -101.55
N ILE A 283 -14.03 -41.28 -101.48
CA ILE A 283 -12.58 -41.20 -101.24
C ILE A 283 -11.76 -41.58 -102.47
N ALA A 284 -12.34 -42.33 -103.41
CA ALA A 284 -11.70 -42.67 -104.68
C ALA A 284 -12.73 -43.00 -105.77
N ASN A 285 -12.34 -42.72 -107.01
CA ASN A 285 -13.01 -43.17 -108.23
C ASN A 285 -11.94 -43.91 -109.07
N VAL A 286 -12.26 -45.11 -109.54
CA VAL A 286 -11.29 -46.04 -110.15
C VAL A 286 -11.86 -46.68 -111.43
N ASP A 287 -10.97 -46.99 -112.37
CA ASP A 287 -11.30 -47.69 -113.62
C ASP A 287 -11.92 -49.09 -113.37
N LYS A 288 -12.74 -49.56 -114.29
CA LYS A 288 -13.44 -50.86 -114.23
C LYS A 288 -12.56 -52.09 -114.05
N THR A 289 -11.26 -52.00 -114.36
CA THR A 289 -10.29 -53.07 -114.12
C THR A 289 -9.86 -53.18 -112.65
N VAL A 290 -10.18 -52.19 -111.82
CA VAL A 290 -9.81 -52.13 -110.40
C VAL A 290 -10.91 -52.77 -109.54
N THR A 291 -10.54 -53.82 -108.81
CA THR A 291 -11.41 -54.56 -107.87
C THR A 291 -10.90 -54.51 -106.43
N ARG A 292 -9.92 -53.63 -106.14
CA ARG A 292 -9.34 -53.43 -104.82
C ARG A 292 -8.86 -51.99 -104.62
N TYR A 293 -8.88 -51.51 -103.40
CA TYR A 293 -8.41 -50.19 -102.99
C TYR A 293 -7.74 -50.27 -101.61
N ASN A 294 -6.62 -49.58 -101.40
CA ASN A 294 -5.99 -49.48 -100.07
C ASN A 294 -6.13 -48.06 -99.53
N ASP A 295 -6.90 -47.90 -98.46
CA ASP A 295 -7.02 -46.63 -97.75
C ASP A 295 -5.91 -46.50 -96.71
N ILE A 296 -4.86 -45.76 -97.09
CA ILE A 296 -3.73 -45.37 -96.24
C ILE A 296 -3.97 -44.07 -95.46
N THR A 297 -5.21 -43.58 -95.41
CA THR A 297 -5.59 -42.30 -94.77
C THR A 297 -6.44 -42.49 -93.51
N VAL A 298 -6.54 -43.73 -93.02
CA VAL A 298 -7.21 -44.07 -91.75
C VAL A 298 -6.29 -43.81 -90.55
N ALA A 299 -6.88 -43.54 -89.39
CA ALA A 299 -6.17 -43.22 -88.15
C ALA A 299 -6.37 -44.33 -87.08
N PRO A 300 -5.37 -44.61 -86.22
CA PRO A 300 -5.39 -45.75 -85.29
C PRO A 300 -6.56 -45.78 -84.30
N GLY A 301 -7.05 -46.99 -84.00
CA GLY A 301 -8.11 -47.21 -83.01
C GLY A 301 -9.50 -46.73 -83.45
N ILE A 302 -9.70 -46.31 -84.71
CA ILE A 302 -10.96 -45.76 -85.23
C ILE A 302 -11.70 -46.78 -86.10
N THR A 303 -13.03 -46.83 -85.97
CA THR A 303 -13.94 -47.61 -86.82
C THR A 303 -14.35 -46.83 -88.08
N TYR A 304 -14.30 -47.51 -89.23
CA TYR A 304 -14.65 -46.98 -90.54
C TYR A 304 -15.67 -47.89 -91.25
N THR A 305 -16.57 -47.29 -92.02
CA THR A 305 -17.57 -47.96 -92.84
C THR A 305 -17.28 -47.70 -94.32
N TYR A 306 -17.28 -48.73 -95.16
CA TYR A 306 -17.04 -48.63 -96.60
C TYR A 306 -18.22 -49.13 -97.45
N GLU A 307 -18.46 -48.46 -98.57
CA GLU A 307 -19.47 -48.80 -99.60
C GLU A 307 -18.91 -48.52 -101.01
N ILE A 308 -19.47 -49.14 -102.06
CA ILE A 308 -19.01 -48.97 -103.44
C ILE A 308 -20.19 -48.85 -104.42
N THR A 309 -20.08 -48.00 -105.46
CA THR A 309 -20.97 -47.99 -106.66
C THR A 309 -20.19 -48.38 -107.92
N ALA A 310 -20.90 -48.88 -108.94
CA ALA A 310 -20.41 -49.04 -110.31
C ALA A 310 -21.05 -47.98 -111.22
N TYR A 311 -20.43 -47.62 -112.34
CA TYR A 311 -21.01 -46.70 -113.32
C TYR A 311 -20.62 -47.03 -114.77
N ASN A 312 -21.49 -46.70 -115.74
CA ASN A 312 -21.26 -46.95 -117.17
C ASN A 312 -20.65 -45.76 -117.94
N THR A 313 -20.36 -45.98 -119.22
CA THR A 313 -19.86 -44.96 -120.16
C THR A 313 -20.86 -43.81 -120.43
N SER A 314 -22.14 -43.99 -120.07
CA SER A 314 -23.15 -42.92 -120.03
C SER A 314 -23.19 -42.17 -118.68
N ASN A 315 -22.27 -42.48 -117.77
CA ASN A 315 -22.15 -41.94 -116.41
C ASN A 315 -23.43 -42.11 -115.55
N LEU A 316 -24.11 -43.25 -115.71
CA LEU A 316 -25.21 -43.67 -114.86
C LEU A 316 -24.65 -44.59 -113.76
N GLU A 317 -24.83 -44.19 -112.49
CA GLU A 317 -24.36 -44.95 -111.32
C GLU A 317 -25.38 -46.02 -110.87
N SER A 318 -24.86 -47.11 -110.32
CA SER A 318 -25.63 -48.13 -109.59
C SER A 318 -26.09 -47.64 -108.21
N ALA A 319 -26.96 -48.39 -107.55
CA ALA A 319 -27.09 -48.30 -106.09
C ALA A 319 -25.78 -48.75 -105.39
N ARG A 320 -25.65 -48.46 -104.09
CA ARG A 320 -24.52 -48.88 -103.26
C ARG A 320 -24.48 -50.39 -103.06
N SER A 321 -23.28 -50.93 -102.89
CA SER A 321 -23.05 -52.22 -102.22
C SER A 321 -23.59 -52.18 -100.78
N SER A 322 -23.78 -53.34 -100.17
CA SER A 322 -23.92 -53.40 -98.70
C SER A 322 -22.71 -52.74 -98.02
N PRO A 323 -22.89 -52.02 -96.89
CA PRO A 323 -21.79 -51.44 -96.16
C PRO A 323 -20.99 -52.52 -95.39
N ILE A 324 -19.68 -52.33 -95.28
CA ILE A 324 -18.81 -53.13 -94.41
C ILE A 324 -18.10 -52.23 -93.39
N THR A 325 -18.06 -52.65 -92.13
CA THR A 325 -17.40 -51.93 -91.03
C THR A 325 -16.10 -52.61 -90.62
N VAL A 326 -15.10 -51.82 -90.23
CA VAL A 326 -13.81 -52.32 -89.73
C VAL A 326 -13.15 -51.32 -88.78
N THR A 327 -12.54 -51.80 -87.70
CA THR A 327 -11.77 -50.97 -86.76
C THR A 327 -10.28 -51.15 -87.00
N THR A 328 -9.55 -50.05 -87.09
CA THR A 328 -8.08 -50.06 -87.13
C THR A 328 -7.51 -50.36 -85.74
N PRO A 329 -6.47 -51.22 -85.59
CA PRO A 329 -5.80 -51.41 -84.32
C PRO A 329 -5.29 -50.07 -83.74
N PRO A 330 -5.33 -49.89 -82.40
CA PRO A 330 -4.68 -48.77 -81.74
C PRO A 330 -3.16 -48.85 -81.89
N ALA A 331 -2.51 -47.69 -81.99
CA ALA A 331 -1.07 -47.54 -82.09
C ALA A 331 -0.44 -47.17 -80.74
N THR A 332 0.71 -47.75 -80.42
CA THR A 332 1.46 -47.46 -79.20
C THR A 332 1.84 -45.98 -79.12
N PRO A 333 1.51 -45.26 -78.03
CA PRO A 333 1.93 -43.88 -77.81
C PRO A 333 3.44 -43.72 -77.86
N THR A 334 3.91 -42.62 -78.46
CA THR A 334 5.34 -42.32 -78.67
C THR A 334 5.73 -41.03 -77.98
N GLY A 335 7.03 -40.83 -77.75
CA GLY A 335 7.52 -39.61 -77.08
C GLY A 335 6.97 -39.43 -75.66
N VAL A 336 6.76 -40.53 -74.93
CA VAL A 336 6.29 -40.50 -73.54
C VAL A 336 7.39 -39.89 -72.67
N THR A 337 7.08 -38.76 -72.04
CA THR A 337 7.97 -38.05 -71.11
C THR A 337 7.25 -37.81 -69.80
N GLY A 338 8.00 -37.84 -68.69
CA GLY A 338 7.48 -37.56 -67.35
C GLY A 338 8.36 -36.56 -66.62
N GLN A 339 7.76 -35.61 -65.91
CA GLN A 339 8.44 -34.60 -65.12
C GLN A 339 7.77 -34.45 -63.75
N ALA A 340 8.58 -34.43 -62.69
CA ALA A 340 8.14 -34.08 -61.35
C ALA A 340 8.17 -32.56 -61.13
N THR A 341 7.34 -32.06 -60.22
CA THR A 341 7.41 -30.71 -59.65
C THR A 341 6.87 -30.77 -58.22
N GLY A 342 7.75 -30.70 -57.24
CA GLY A 342 7.48 -31.21 -55.91
C GLY A 342 7.19 -32.72 -55.99
N ARG A 343 6.06 -33.14 -55.41
CA ARG A 343 5.54 -34.51 -55.56
C ARG A 343 4.64 -34.73 -56.78
N ASN A 344 4.14 -33.70 -57.46
CA ASN A 344 3.22 -33.93 -58.59
C ASN A 344 4.01 -34.40 -59.82
N ILE A 345 3.52 -35.44 -60.50
CA ILE A 345 4.15 -36.00 -61.71
C ILE A 345 3.25 -35.74 -62.92
N THR A 346 3.74 -34.99 -63.90
CA THR A 346 3.06 -34.77 -65.18
C THR A 346 3.71 -35.63 -66.26
N LEU A 347 2.90 -36.43 -66.94
CA LEU A 347 3.23 -37.20 -68.14
C LEU A 347 2.66 -36.51 -69.38
N THR A 348 3.40 -36.55 -70.48
CA THR A 348 2.94 -36.14 -71.81
C THR A 348 3.41 -37.11 -72.88
N TRP A 349 2.64 -37.30 -73.95
CA TRP A 349 2.98 -38.20 -75.06
C TRP A 349 2.40 -37.72 -76.39
N GLN A 350 2.74 -38.42 -77.48
CA GLN A 350 2.13 -38.26 -78.79
C GLN A 350 1.29 -39.50 -79.10
N GLY A 351 0.02 -39.30 -79.46
CA GLY A 351 -0.94 -40.36 -79.72
C GLY A 351 -1.78 -40.07 -80.98
N PRO A 352 -1.61 -40.83 -82.07
CA PRO A 352 -2.37 -40.65 -83.31
C PRO A 352 -3.68 -41.45 -83.28
N GLY A 353 -4.80 -40.85 -83.71
CA GLY A 353 -6.09 -41.56 -83.82
C GLY A 353 -6.99 -41.43 -82.60
N ASN A 354 -7.54 -42.54 -82.09
CA ASN A 354 -8.52 -42.52 -81.00
C ASN A 354 -7.91 -41.90 -79.72
N PRO A 355 -8.50 -40.85 -79.12
CA PRO A 355 -7.85 -40.10 -78.05
C PRO A 355 -7.87 -40.78 -76.67
N GLN A 356 -8.32 -42.04 -76.56
CA GLN A 356 -8.37 -42.78 -75.29
C GLN A 356 -7.02 -43.47 -75.00
N TYR A 357 -6.47 -43.20 -73.82
CA TYR A 357 -5.21 -43.77 -73.35
C TYR A 357 -5.34 -44.39 -71.96
N ILE A 358 -4.66 -45.52 -71.75
CA ILE A 358 -4.52 -46.19 -70.45
C ILE A 358 -3.12 -45.88 -69.92
N ILE A 359 -3.04 -45.40 -68.67
CA ILE A 359 -1.78 -45.16 -67.96
C ILE A 359 -1.64 -46.21 -66.87
N GLU A 360 -0.51 -46.90 -66.86
CA GLU A 360 -0.10 -47.75 -65.75
C GLU A 360 1.12 -47.18 -65.02
N ARG A 361 1.13 -47.37 -63.68
CA ARG A 361 2.23 -47.02 -62.78
C ARG A 361 2.79 -48.27 -62.12
N SER A 362 4.10 -48.26 -61.88
CA SER A 362 4.85 -49.23 -61.11
C SER A 362 5.79 -48.51 -60.12
N ASN A 363 6.13 -49.15 -59.00
CA ASN A 363 7.13 -48.67 -58.04
C ASN A 363 8.47 -49.43 -58.16
N ASP A 364 8.48 -50.61 -58.78
CA ASP A 364 9.63 -51.52 -58.93
C ASP A 364 10.20 -51.59 -60.36
N GLY A 365 9.51 -51.00 -61.33
CA GLY A 365 9.81 -51.07 -62.76
C GLY A 365 9.32 -52.35 -63.47
N ILE A 366 8.63 -53.24 -62.74
CA ILE A 366 8.27 -54.59 -63.20
C ILE A 366 6.76 -54.83 -63.07
N SER A 367 6.21 -54.55 -61.88
CA SER A 367 4.82 -54.76 -61.51
C SER A 367 3.99 -53.51 -61.78
N PHE A 368 3.34 -53.45 -62.93
CA PHE A 368 2.52 -52.33 -63.36
C PHE A 368 1.05 -52.48 -62.97
N THR A 369 0.39 -51.37 -62.67
CA THR A 369 -1.03 -51.28 -62.32
C THR A 369 -1.68 -50.07 -62.99
N GLN A 370 -2.88 -50.22 -63.54
CA GLN A 370 -3.61 -49.09 -64.14
C GLN A 370 -3.96 -48.04 -63.08
N VAL A 371 -3.54 -46.79 -63.32
CA VAL A 371 -3.83 -45.63 -62.45
C VAL A 371 -4.82 -44.66 -63.09
N ALA A 372 -4.93 -44.63 -64.41
CA ALA A 372 -5.88 -43.76 -65.11
C ALA A 372 -6.29 -44.31 -66.49
N GLU A 373 -7.45 -43.84 -66.96
CA GLU A 373 -7.83 -43.82 -68.38
C GLU A 373 -8.22 -42.38 -68.73
N VAL A 374 -7.66 -41.81 -69.81
CA VAL A 374 -7.78 -40.39 -70.15
C VAL A 374 -8.07 -40.16 -71.63
N THR A 375 -8.63 -38.99 -71.95
CA THR A 375 -8.95 -38.56 -73.33
C THR A 375 -8.01 -37.47 -73.88
N GLN A 376 -6.90 -37.20 -73.19
CA GLN A 376 -5.89 -36.21 -73.56
C GLN A 376 -4.51 -36.87 -73.64
N ALA A 377 -3.60 -36.34 -74.46
CA ALA A 377 -2.24 -36.86 -74.60
C ALA A 377 -1.30 -36.47 -73.44
N SER A 378 -1.87 -36.38 -72.24
CA SER A 378 -1.23 -35.93 -71.00
C SER A 378 -2.00 -36.42 -69.78
N PHE A 379 -1.29 -36.73 -68.70
CA PHE A 379 -1.84 -37.10 -67.40
C PHE A 379 -1.02 -36.42 -66.29
N THR A 380 -1.63 -36.06 -65.17
CA THR A 380 -0.89 -35.57 -64.00
C THR A 380 -1.35 -36.31 -62.77
N GLU A 381 -0.44 -37.04 -62.11
CA GLU A 381 -0.68 -37.65 -60.82
C GLU A 381 -0.40 -36.63 -59.70
N THR A 382 -1.44 -36.31 -58.93
CA THR A 382 -1.36 -35.38 -57.81
C THR A 382 -1.16 -36.13 -56.50
N ALA A 383 -0.18 -35.69 -55.71
CA ALA A 383 0.16 -36.26 -54.40
C ALA A 383 0.54 -37.76 -54.33
N PRO A 384 1.39 -38.31 -55.23
CA PRO A 384 2.18 -39.50 -54.90
C PRO A 384 3.23 -39.16 -53.81
N LEU A 385 4.02 -40.14 -53.38
CA LEU A 385 4.98 -39.97 -52.27
C LEU A 385 6.17 -39.10 -52.66
N TRP A 386 6.75 -38.38 -51.69
CA TRP A 386 7.97 -37.59 -51.85
C TRP A 386 9.21 -38.50 -51.99
N GLY A 387 10.30 -38.01 -52.58
CA GLY A 387 11.57 -38.73 -52.71
C GLY A 387 11.49 -40.13 -53.31
N THR A 388 10.45 -40.42 -54.11
CA THR A 388 10.04 -41.76 -54.51
C THR A 388 10.11 -41.91 -56.03
N THR A 389 10.73 -42.99 -56.47
CA THR A 389 10.81 -43.38 -57.88
C THR A 389 9.53 -44.11 -58.30
N TYR A 390 8.95 -43.66 -59.41
CA TYR A 390 7.83 -44.29 -60.08
C TYR A 390 8.17 -44.53 -61.55
N TYR A 391 7.58 -45.57 -62.13
CA TYR A 391 7.71 -45.91 -63.54
C TYR A 391 6.32 -45.88 -64.18
N TYR A 392 6.18 -45.19 -65.30
CA TYR A 392 4.89 -45.03 -65.99
C TYR A 392 4.97 -45.49 -67.44
N ARG A 393 3.94 -46.20 -67.91
CA ARG A 393 3.79 -46.59 -69.31
C ARG A 393 2.39 -46.31 -69.82
N VAL A 394 2.27 -46.01 -71.10
CA VAL A 394 1.00 -45.58 -71.72
C VAL A 394 0.66 -46.43 -72.93
N ALA A 395 -0.59 -46.87 -73.05
CA ALA A 395 -1.15 -47.53 -74.24
C ALA A 395 -2.34 -46.73 -74.79
N GLN A 396 -2.61 -46.85 -76.09
CA GLN A 396 -3.85 -46.36 -76.69
C GLN A 396 -4.91 -47.45 -76.63
N LYS A 397 -6.16 -47.04 -76.41
CA LYS A 397 -7.35 -47.89 -76.44
C LYS A 397 -8.14 -47.60 -77.72
N GLY A 398 -8.55 -48.63 -78.46
CA GLY A 398 -9.37 -48.52 -79.66
C GLY A 398 -10.86 -48.33 -79.34
N GLN A 399 -11.64 -47.89 -80.33
CA GLN A 399 -13.11 -47.75 -80.21
C GLN A 399 -13.83 -49.09 -80.02
N ASP A 400 -13.18 -50.20 -80.37
CA ASP A 400 -13.62 -51.58 -80.11
C ASP A 400 -13.17 -52.11 -78.74
N GLY A 401 -12.46 -51.30 -77.93
CA GLY A 401 -11.92 -51.68 -76.63
C GLY A 401 -10.60 -52.44 -76.69
N THR A 402 -10.01 -52.68 -77.87
CA THR A 402 -8.64 -53.22 -77.97
C THR A 402 -7.62 -52.25 -77.37
N ILE A 403 -6.45 -52.75 -76.98
CA ILE A 403 -5.39 -51.95 -76.35
C ILE A 403 -4.09 -52.20 -77.12
N SER A 404 -3.33 -51.13 -77.41
CA SER A 404 -2.02 -51.24 -78.05
C SER A 404 -1.01 -51.94 -77.13
N ALA A 405 0.17 -52.30 -77.64
CA ALA A 405 1.30 -52.47 -76.73
C ALA A 405 1.52 -51.16 -75.94
N PHE A 406 1.89 -51.28 -74.66
CA PHE A 406 2.32 -50.12 -73.86
C PHE A 406 3.65 -49.58 -74.40
N SER A 407 3.89 -48.29 -74.17
CA SER A 407 5.21 -47.68 -74.34
C SER A 407 6.26 -48.36 -73.45
N ASP A 408 7.54 -48.14 -73.79
CA ASP A 408 8.61 -48.28 -72.80
C ASP A 408 8.28 -47.42 -71.56
N PRO A 409 8.65 -47.86 -70.34
CA PRO A 409 8.32 -47.15 -69.12
C PRO A 409 9.24 -45.94 -68.90
N VAL A 410 8.65 -44.76 -68.70
CA VAL A 410 9.39 -43.57 -68.26
C VAL A 410 9.55 -43.59 -66.73
N GLN A 411 10.79 -43.46 -66.27
CA GLN A 411 11.12 -43.33 -64.86
C GLN A 411 11.03 -41.86 -64.42
N VAL A 412 10.35 -41.59 -63.32
CA VAL A 412 10.24 -40.27 -62.70
C VAL A 412 10.44 -40.40 -61.20
N MET A 413 11.34 -39.59 -60.62
CA MET A 413 11.50 -39.49 -59.17
C MET A 413 10.88 -38.17 -58.70
N THR A 414 10.10 -38.19 -57.62
CA THR A 414 9.60 -36.97 -56.96
C THR A 414 10.70 -36.26 -56.18
N ASP A 415 10.55 -34.95 -55.99
CA ASP A 415 11.47 -34.16 -55.16
C ASP A 415 11.55 -34.73 -53.72
N PRO A 416 12.70 -34.60 -53.01
CA PRO A 416 12.80 -35.00 -51.60
C PRO A 416 11.87 -34.18 -50.71
N VAL A 417 11.59 -34.70 -49.50
CA VAL A 417 10.71 -34.03 -48.52
C VAL A 417 11.26 -32.63 -48.19
N PRO A 418 10.52 -31.54 -48.46
CA PRO A 418 11.01 -30.17 -48.24
C PRO A 418 11.34 -29.90 -46.77
N VAL A 419 12.44 -29.19 -46.51
CA VAL A 419 12.97 -28.93 -45.16
C VAL A 419 12.30 -27.69 -44.53
N PRO A 420 11.84 -27.73 -43.26
CA PRO A 420 11.35 -26.54 -42.54
C PRO A 420 12.49 -25.58 -42.20
N SER A 421 12.20 -24.28 -42.21
CA SER A 421 13.23 -23.23 -42.10
C SER A 421 12.93 -22.23 -40.98
N ASN A 422 13.92 -21.41 -40.63
CA ASN A 422 13.82 -20.36 -39.62
C ASN A 422 13.29 -20.88 -38.27
N LEU A 423 13.77 -22.05 -37.82
CA LEU A 423 13.49 -22.53 -36.47
C LEU A 423 14.14 -21.59 -35.44
N THR A 424 13.32 -21.13 -34.51
CA THR A 424 13.71 -20.31 -33.36
C THR A 424 13.26 -20.98 -32.08
N ALA A 425 14.01 -20.78 -31.00
CA ALA A 425 13.66 -21.20 -29.65
C ALA A 425 13.71 -19.97 -28.72
N VAL A 426 12.64 -19.74 -27.96
CA VAL A 426 12.54 -18.65 -26.98
C VAL A 426 11.97 -19.18 -25.68
N LEU A 427 12.26 -18.52 -24.56
CA LEU A 427 11.67 -18.88 -23.26
C LEU A 427 10.22 -18.36 -23.17
N ASP A 428 9.32 -19.24 -22.75
CA ASP A 428 7.91 -18.95 -22.46
C ASP A 428 7.66 -19.29 -20.98
N GLY A 429 8.00 -18.32 -20.11
CA GLY A 429 8.16 -18.55 -18.68
C GLY A 429 9.32 -19.50 -18.39
N LYS A 430 9.01 -20.69 -17.87
CA LYS A 430 9.97 -21.79 -17.66
C LYS A 430 10.11 -22.75 -18.85
N ASN A 431 9.14 -22.75 -19.76
CA ASN A 431 9.09 -23.69 -20.89
C ASN A 431 9.87 -23.11 -22.09
N VAL A 432 10.20 -23.95 -23.08
CA VAL A 432 10.80 -23.49 -24.34
C VAL A 432 9.75 -23.50 -25.43
N LYS A 433 9.49 -22.33 -26.03
CA LYS A 433 8.63 -22.21 -27.20
C LYS A 433 9.45 -22.20 -28.48
N LEU A 434 9.16 -23.15 -29.34
CA LEU A 434 9.71 -23.30 -30.67
C LEU A 434 8.76 -22.68 -31.70
N SER A 435 9.32 -22.07 -32.75
CA SER A 435 8.55 -21.59 -33.90
C SER A 435 9.40 -21.62 -35.17
N TRP A 436 8.82 -22.09 -36.27
CA TRP A 436 9.47 -22.28 -37.57
C TRP A 436 8.56 -21.81 -38.71
N GLN A 437 9.08 -21.78 -39.93
CA GLN A 437 8.31 -21.61 -41.15
C GLN A 437 8.03 -22.97 -41.79
N SER A 438 6.78 -23.18 -42.21
CA SER A 438 6.33 -24.42 -42.85
C SER A 438 7.03 -24.66 -44.18
N ALA A 439 7.29 -25.93 -44.47
CA ALA A 439 7.83 -26.37 -45.75
C ALA A 439 6.68 -26.54 -46.77
N ASN A 440 6.93 -26.23 -48.04
CA ASN A 440 5.87 -26.19 -49.05
C ASN A 440 5.25 -27.57 -49.29
N GLY A 441 3.94 -27.70 -49.07
CA GLY A 441 3.21 -28.96 -49.21
C GLY A 441 3.32 -29.92 -48.03
N ILE A 442 3.90 -29.49 -46.90
CA ILE A 442 3.99 -30.28 -45.66
C ILE A 442 3.15 -29.65 -44.54
N ASN A 443 2.30 -30.47 -43.92
CA ASN A 443 1.51 -30.10 -42.75
C ASN A 443 2.07 -30.69 -41.44
N ASP A 444 2.88 -31.74 -41.52
CA ASP A 444 3.26 -32.59 -40.40
C ASP A 444 4.77 -32.50 -40.13
N TYR A 445 5.14 -32.39 -38.86
CA TYR A 445 6.51 -32.07 -38.44
C TYR A 445 6.92 -32.91 -37.23
N ILE A 446 8.17 -33.39 -37.22
CA ILE A 446 8.79 -34.05 -36.07
C ILE A 446 9.73 -33.05 -35.39
N VAL A 447 9.47 -32.77 -34.12
CA VAL A 447 10.32 -31.96 -33.25
C VAL A 447 11.32 -32.87 -32.55
N GLU A 448 12.61 -32.60 -32.71
CA GLU A 448 13.70 -33.32 -32.04
C GLU A 448 14.43 -32.42 -31.04
N ARG A 449 14.83 -32.99 -29.89
CA ARG A 449 15.58 -32.32 -28.82
C ARG A 449 16.89 -33.04 -28.52
N SER A 450 17.87 -32.28 -28.04
CA SER A 450 19.18 -32.76 -27.57
C SER A 450 19.70 -31.86 -26.44
N THR A 451 20.59 -32.38 -25.59
CA THR A 451 21.32 -31.60 -24.56
C THR A 451 22.83 -31.52 -24.82
N ASP A 452 23.35 -32.34 -25.73
CA ASP A 452 24.75 -32.42 -26.14
C ASP A 452 24.98 -31.96 -27.60
N ASN A 453 23.90 -31.64 -28.33
CA ASN A 453 23.85 -31.36 -29.78
C ASN A 453 24.23 -32.55 -30.68
N ILE A 454 24.41 -33.75 -30.12
CA ILE A 454 24.93 -34.96 -30.79
C ILE A 454 23.90 -36.09 -30.73
N THR A 455 23.35 -36.35 -29.55
CA THR A 455 22.33 -37.35 -29.25
C THR A 455 20.95 -36.68 -29.33
N TRP A 456 20.12 -37.12 -30.28
CA TRP A 456 18.82 -36.52 -30.56
C TRP A 456 17.68 -37.50 -30.24
N SER A 457 16.64 -37.01 -29.56
CA SER A 457 15.39 -37.72 -29.33
C SER A 457 14.22 -37.02 -30.00
N SER A 458 13.29 -37.79 -30.57
CA SER A 458 11.99 -37.25 -30.97
C SER A 458 11.19 -36.87 -29.72
N LEU A 459 10.66 -35.66 -29.72
CA LEU A 459 9.95 -35.05 -28.60
C LEU A 459 8.43 -34.99 -28.87
N ALA A 460 8.06 -34.62 -30.09
CA ALA A 460 6.66 -34.57 -30.52
C ALA A 460 6.54 -34.66 -32.05
N ASN A 461 5.46 -35.28 -32.52
CA ASN A 461 4.98 -35.14 -33.89
C ASN A 461 3.79 -34.17 -33.87
N VAL A 462 3.81 -33.13 -34.70
CA VAL A 462 2.77 -32.08 -34.71
C VAL A 462 2.20 -31.87 -36.11
N SER A 463 0.87 -31.79 -36.19
CA SER A 463 0.10 -31.69 -37.43
C SER A 463 -0.56 -30.32 -37.57
N ASN A 464 -0.46 -29.73 -38.77
CA ASN A 464 -0.98 -28.39 -39.12
C ASN A 464 -0.47 -27.26 -38.20
N ALA A 465 0.75 -27.40 -37.67
CA ALA A 465 1.34 -26.48 -36.71
C ALA A 465 2.77 -26.07 -37.12
N THR A 466 3.11 -24.80 -36.87
CA THR A 466 4.44 -24.20 -37.10
C THR A 466 5.11 -23.74 -35.80
N SER A 467 4.60 -24.22 -34.66
CA SER A 467 5.11 -23.93 -33.32
C SER A 467 4.82 -25.08 -32.38
N TYR A 468 5.70 -25.29 -31.39
CA TYR A 468 5.54 -26.29 -30.33
C TYR A 468 6.12 -25.72 -29.02
N THR A 469 5.53 -26.04 -27.87
CA THR A 469 6.09 -25.65 -26.56
C THR A 469 6.55 -26.90 -25.83
N ASP A 470 7.84 -26.95 -25.52
CA ASP A 470 8.48 -27.99 -24.75
C ASP A 470 8.43 -27.68 -23.25
N GLU A 471 7.92 -28.62 -22.46
CA GLU A 471 7.83 -28.52 -21.01
C GLU A 471 9.12 -29.05 -20.37
N VAL A 472 10.09 -28.16 -20.20
CA VAL A 472 11.37 -28.46 -19.54
C VAL A 472 11.30 -28.24 -18.02
N THR A 473 12.01 -29.09 -17.28
CA THR A 473 12.09 -29.08 -15.81
C THR A 473 13.46 -28.69 -15.29
N ASP A 474 14.51 -28.86 -16.09
CA ASP A 474 15.87 -28.86 -15.60
C ASP A 474 16.42 -27.42 -15.64
N PRO A 475 16.79 -26.83 -14.48
CA PRO A 475 17.21 -25.43 -14.41
C PRO A 475 18.63 -25.24 -14.94
N ASN A 476 18.92 -24.08 -15.54
CA ASN A 476 20.23 -23.74 -16.11
C ASN A 476 20.79 -24.83 -17.05
N THR A 477 19.92 -25.44 -17.85
CA THR A 477 20.24 -26.52 -18.79
C THR A 477 20.12 -26.02 -20.22
N THR A 478 21.14 -26.28 -21.03
CA THR A 478 21.14 -25.93 -22.46
C THR A 478 20.48 -27.02 -23.26
N TYR A 479 19.47 -26.66 -24.04
CA TYR A 479 18.77 -27.54 -24.97
C TYR A 479 18.97 -27.08 -26.41
N TYR A 480 19.16 -28.05 -27.29
CA TYR A 480 19.27 -27.90 -28.74
C TYR A 480 18.03 -28.52 -29.38
N TYR A 481 17.45 -27.83 -30.35
CA TYR A 481 16.23 -28.24 -31.04
C TYR A 481 16.41 -28.19 -32.55
N ARG A 482 15.82 -29.16 -33.25
CA ARG A 482 15.68 -29.16 -34.70
C ARG A 482 14.32 -29.73 -35.07
N VAL A 483 13.80 -29.37 -36.24
CA VAL A 483 12.52 -29.88 -36.74
C VAL A 483 12.73 -30.52 -38.10
N ARG A 484 12.09 -31.66 -38.35
CA ARG A 484 11.99 -32.29 -39.67
C ARG A 484 10.55 -32.19 -40.16
N SER A 485 10.38 -32.11 -41.47
CA SER A 485 9.09 -32.35 -42.11
C SER A 485 8.87 -33.85 -42.27
N ASP A 486 7.65 -34.31 -41.99
CA ASP A 486 7.19 -35.67 -42.31
C ASP A 486 6.46 -35.64 -43.66
N GLY A 487 6.98 -36.40 -44.63
CA GLY A 487 6.37 -36.57 -45.95
C GLY A 487 5.31 -37.67 -46.01
N GLY A 488 5.12 -38.42 -44.91
CA GLY A 488 4.35 -39.65 -44.84
C GLY A 488 5.21 -40.90 -45.04
N ASN A 489 4.68 -42.06 -44.63
CA ASN A 489 5.29 -43.39 -44.82
C ASN A 489 6.76 -43.52 -44.35
N GLY A 490 7.17 -42.72 -43.35
CA GLY A 490 8.53 -42.74 -42.79
C GLY A 490 9.58 -41.95 -43.57
N GLN A 491 9.17 -41.19 -44.59
CA GLN A 491 10.06 -40.30 -45.34
C GLN A 491 10.15 -38.95 -44.64
N LEU A 492 11.27 -38.69 -43.98
CA LEU A 492 11.55 -37.42 -43.30
C LEU A 492 12.46 -36.52 -44.15
N SER A 493 12.34 -35.21 -43.96
CA SER A 493 13.33 -34.27 -44.48
C SER A 493 14.66 -34.36 -43.73
N GLU A 494 15.71 -33.76 -44.31
CA GLU A 494 16.84 -33.29 -43.51
C GLU A 494 16.36 -32.30 -42.43
N PRO A 495 17.08 -32.15 -41.31
CA PRO A 495 16.63 -31.29 -40.22
C PRO A 495 16.74 -29.81 -40.61
N SER A 496 15.91 -28.99 -39.96
CA SER A 496 16.05 -27.53 -39.95
C SER A 496 17.43 -27.09 -39.43
N ASN A 497 17.67 -25.77 -39.45
CA ASN A 497 18.70 -25.20 -38.58
C ASN A 497 18.48 -25.63 -37.12
N THR A 498 19.57 -25.86 -36.39
CA THR A 498 19.49 -26.01 -34.93
C THR A 498 19.13 -24.67 -34.29
N ALA A 499 18.17 -24.67 -33.38
CA ALA A 499 17.97 -23.59 -32.41
C ALA A 499 18.55 -24.03 -31.05
N VAL A 500 19.17 -23.10 -30.32
CA VAL A 500 19.76 -23.34 -29.00
C VAL A 500 19.21 -22.35 -27.99
N ILE A 501 18.92 -22.82 -26.78
CA ILE A 501 18.43 -22.01 -25.66
C ILE A 501 18.93 -22.63 -24.35
N THR A 502 19.07 -21.82 -23.30
CA THR A 502 19.38 -22.28 -21.94
C THR A 502 18.24 -21.88 -21.03
N THR A 503 17.75 -22.81 -20.20
CA THR A 503 16.71 -22.50 -19.21
C THR A 503 17.23 -21.56 -18.12
N PRO A 504 16.37 -20.75 -17.49
CA PRO A 504 16.73 -20.01 -16.29
C PRO A 504 17.14 -20.94 -15.12
N PRO A 505 17.85 -20.43 -14.11
CA PRO A 505 18.04 -21.14 -12.84
C PRO A 505 16.69 -21.34 -12.10
N ALA A 506 16.68 -22.23 -11.12
CA ALA A 506 15.48 -22.50 -10.33
C ALA A 506 15.07 -21.28 -9.49
N ALA A 507 13.77 -20.95 -9.45
CA ALA A 507 13.26 -19.88 -8.62
C ALA A 507 13.54 -20.14 -7.11
N PRO A 508 13.98 -19.14 -6.33
CA PRO A 508 14.21 -19.31 -4.89
C PRO A 508 12.90 -19.62 -4.16
N THR A 509 12.95 -20.49 -3.16
CA THR A 509 11.75 -20.95 -2.43
C THR A 509 11.84 -20.66 -0.93
N GLY A 510 10.67 -20.51 -0.29
CA GLY A 510 10.60 -20.24 1.15
C GLY A 510 11.17 -18.88 1.53
N LEU A 511 10.97 -17.83 0.71
CA LEU A 511 11.33 -16.47 1.10
C LEU A 511 10.47 -16.05 2.29
N THR A 512 11.11 -15.72 3.40
CA THR A 512 10.50 -15.09 4.58
C THR A 512 11.07 -13.70 4.80
N ALA A 513 10.32 -12.84 5.49
CA ALA A 513 10.71 -11.49 5.87
C ALA A 513 10.30 -11.23 7.31
N THR A 514 11.25 -10.83 8.16
CA THR A 514 11.02 -10.56 9.58
C THR A 514 11.50 -9.15 9.91
N ALA A 515 10.61 -8.29 10.40
CA ALA A 515 10.94 -6.94 10.82
C ALA A 515 11.52 -6.92 12.24
N ALA A 516 12.55 -6.09 12.44
CA ALA A 516 13.11 -5.70 13.74
C ALA A 516 13.19 -4.18 13.76
N GLY A 517 12.20 -3.52 14.38
CA GLY A 517 11.98 -2.08 14.26
C GLY A 517 11.79 -1.63 12.81
N ARG A 518 12.81 -0.96 12.26
CA ARG A 518 12.89 -0.45 10.88
C ARG A 518 13.87 -1.20 9.96
N ASN A 519 14.36 -2.36 10.39
CA ASN A 519 15.18 -3.24 9.56
C ASN A 519 14.39 -4.51 9.25
N ILE A 520 14.60 -5.12 8.09
CA ILE A 520 13.92 -6.35 7.67
C ILE A 520 14.96 -7.39 7.26
N SER A 521 14.99 -8.49 8.01
CA SER A 521 15.79 -9.67 7.69
C SER A 521 15.03 -10.55 6.69
N LEU A 522 15.65 -10.85 5.56
CA LEU A 522 15.17 -11.76 4.52
C LEU A 522 15.98 -13.06 4.54
N THR A 523 15.31 -14.20 4.44
CA THR A 523 15.95 -15.52 4.26
C THR A 523 15.19 -16.36 3.25
N TRP A 524 15.90 -17.15 2.44
CA TRP A 524 15.31 -18.04 1.43
C TRP A 524 16.13 -19.34 1.27
N SER A 525 15.63 -20.29 0.48
CA SER A 525 16.31 -21.56 0.17
C SER A 525 17.22 -21.43 -1.06
N GLY A 526 18.27 -22.25 -1.11
CA GLY A 526 19.19 -22.31 -2.25
C GLY A 526 18.53 -22.78 -3.55
N SER A 527 19.00 -22.26 -4.69
CA SER A 527 18.49 -22.52 -6.04
C SER A 527 19.49 -23.27 -6.92
N ALA A 528 19.04 -24.35 -7.57
CA ALA A 528 19.84 -25.04 -8.58
C ALA A 528 20.12 -24.12 -9.79
N GLY A 529 21.38 -24.08 -10.22
CA GLY A 529 21.86 -23.21 -11.31
C GLY A 529 22.12 -21.74 -10.94
N ALA A 530 21.93 -21.35 -9.67
CA ALA A 530 22.17 -19.98 -9.22
C ALA A 530 23.64 -19.73 -8.87
N ALA A 531 24.19 -18.62 -9.37
CA ALA A 531 25.47 -18.04 -8.94
C ALA A 531 25.26 -16.85 -7.98
N SER A 532 24.16 -16.11 -8.14
CA SER A 532 23.74 -15.04 -7.22
C SER A 532 22.22 -14.92 -7.11
N TYR A 533 21.76 -14.06 -6.22
CA TYR A 533 20.36 -13.75 -5.94
C TYR A 533 20.12 -12.25 -6.04
N VAL A 534 19.12 -11.84 -6.84
CA VAL A 534 18.69 -10.45 -6.97
C VAL A 534 17.47 -10.21 -6.07
N ILE A 535 17.61 -9.31 -5.10
CA ILE A 535 16.53 -8.92 -4.19
C ILE A 535 15.80 -7.70 -4.76
N GLN A 536 14.47 -7.79 -4.85
CA GLN A 536 13.60 -6.66 -5.17
C GLN A 536 12.65 -6.31 -4.03
N ARG A 537 12.38 -5.00 -3.87
CA ARG A 537 11.49 -4.39 -2.87
C ARG A 537 10.43 -3.50 -3.51
N SER A 538 9.23 -3.51 -2.93
CA SER A 538 8.08 -2.66 -3.24
C SER A 538 7.40 -2.20 -1.94
N THR A 539 6.67 -1.08 -1.97
CA THR A 539 5.78 -0.60 -0.88
C THR A 539 4.28 -0.73 -1.21
N ASP A 540 3.95 -1.02 -2.47
CA ASP A 540 2.58 -1.08 -3.03
C ASP A 540 2.15 -2.51 -3.44
N GLY A 541 3.04 -3.49 -3.34
CA GLY A 541 2.85 -4.86 -3.81
C GLY A 541 3.02 -5.07 -5.33
N ALA A 542 3.30 -4.01 -6.11
CA ALA A 542 3.31 -4.06 -7.57
C ALA A 542 4.58 -3.47 -8.20
N SER A 543 5.01 -2.29 -7.75
CA SER A 543 6.15 -1.51 -8.27
C SER A 543 7.46 -1.95 -7.61
N PHE A 544 7.98 -3.10 -8.03
CA PHE A 544 9.23 -3.66 -7.50
C PHE A 544 10.48 -3.02 -8.10
N SER A 545 11.42 -2.65 -7.23
CA SER A 545 12.75 -2.10 -7.54
C SER A 545 13.85 -3.05 -7.04
N GLN A 546 14.96 -3.19 -7.76
CA GLN A 546 16.12 -3.96 -7.25
C GLN A 546 16.86 -3.14 -6.18
N ILE A 547 17.13 -3.78 -5.04
CA ILE A 547 17.85 -3.15 -3.92
C ILE A 547 19.23 -3.78 -3.67
N ALA A 548 19.44 -5.04 -4.04
CA ALA A 548 20.70 -5.75 -3.83
C ALA A 548 20.87 -6.93 -4.79
N GLU A 549 22.11 -7.40 -4.93
CA GLU A 549 22.46 -8.71 -5.48
C GLU A 549 23.51 -9.35 -4.55
N VAL A 550 23.32 -10.63 -4.18
CA VAL A 550 24.16 -11.34 -3.18
C VAL A 550 24.42 -12.79 -3.58
N THR A 551 25.47 -13.40 -3.04
CA THR A 551 25.82 -14.83 -3.27
C THR A 551 25.36 -15.76 -2.13
N VAL A 552 24.84 -15.21 -1.03
CA VAL A 552 24.29 -15.94 0.13
C VAL A 552 22.76 -15.98 0.09
N THR A 553 22.14 -16.85 0.89
CA THR A 553 20.66 -17.04 0.91
C THR A 553 19.94 -16.19 1.96
N SER A 554 20.49 -15.02 2.28
CA SER A 554 19.92 -14.05 3.21
C SER A 554 20.31 -12.61 2.85
N TYR A 555 19.53 -11.64 3.31
CA TYR A 555 19.81 -10.21 3.14
C TYR A 555 19.19 -9.41 4.30
N LEU A 556 19.86 -8.35 4.76
CA LEU A 556 19.34 -7.43 5.77
C LEU A 556 19.05 -6.09 5.13
N ASP A 557 17.77 -5.79 4.90
CA ASP A 557 17.35 -4.45 4.50
C ASP A 557 17.25 -3.54 5.72
N SER A 558 17.73 -2.31 5.62
CA SER A 558 18.04 -1.47 6.79
C SER A 558 17.61 -0.03 6.63
N ALA A 559 17.34 0.63 7.76
CA ALA A 559 16.99 2.05 7.86
C ALA A 559 15.76 2.45 7.01
N LEU A 560 14.73 1.58 7.03
CA LEU A 560 13.46 1.80 6.35
C LEU A 560 12.57 2.81 7.10
N ASP A 561 11.43 3.14 6.49
CA ASP A 561 10.39 3.97 7.10
C ASP A 561 9.62 3.16 8.16
N TRP A 562 9.15 3.84 9.20
CA TRP A 562 8.36 3.23 10.28
C TRP A 562 6.90 2.97 9.85
N ASN A 563 6.25 2.01 10.48
CA ASN A 563 4.84 1.62 10.25
C ASN A 563 4.48 1.39 8.77
N THR A 564 5.45 0.96 7.96
CA THR A 564 5.36 0.89 6.50
C THR A 564 5.43 -0.56 6.04
N THR A 565 4.50 -0.94 5.16
CA THR A 565 4.44 -2.29 4.58
C THR A 565 5.44 -2.39 3.44
N TYR A 566 6.30 -3.42 3.48
CA TYR A 566 7.23 -3.73 2.42
C TYR A 566 6.99 -5.14 1.88
N TYR A 567 7.11 -5.26 0.56
CA TYR A 567 6.95 -6.47 -0.21
C TYR A 567 8.29 -6.83 -0.85
N TYR A 568 8.72 -8.07 -0.67
CA TYR A 568 10.00 -8.57 -1.18
C TYR A 568 9.81 -9.78 -2.07
N ARG A 569 10.62 -9.88 -3.12
CA ARG A 569 10.76 -11.07 -3.94
C ARG A 569 12.22 -11.23 -4.38
N VAL A 570 12.69 -12.46 -4.46
CA VAL A 570 14.07 -12.78 -4.82
C VAL A 570 14.11 -13.61 -6.10
N PHE A 571 15.02 -13.27 -7.00
CA PHE A 571 15.29 -14.00 -8.22
C PHE A 571 16.64 -14.72 -8.08
N ALA A 572 16.74 -15.96 -8.52
CA ALA A 572 18.02 -16.59 -8.76
C ALA A 572 18.60 -16.09 -10.09
N LYS A 573 19.92 -15.98 -10.16
CA LYS A 573 20.65 -15.51 -11.34
C LYS A 573 21.79 -16.48 -11.66
N SER A 574 21.88 -16.94 -12.89
CA SER A 574 22.97 -17.83 -13.34
C SER A 574 24.28 -17.06 -13.56
N GLU A 575 25.38 -17.79 -13.70
CA GLU A 575 26.67 -17.22 -14.14
C GLU A 575 26.59 -16.59 -15.55
N SER A 576 25.71 -17.12 -16.41
CA SER A 576 25.35 -16.52 -17.71
C SER A 576 24.40 -15.31 -17.62
N GLY A 577 24.00 -14.90 -16.41
CA GLY A 577 23.16 -13.72 -16.18
C GLY A 577 21.65 -13.92 -16.37
N LEU A 578 21.18 -15.14 -16.64
CA LEU A 578 19.75 -15.44 -16.76
C LEU A 578 19.08 -15.38 -15.38
N LEU A 579 17.96 -14.65 -15.29
CA LEU A 579 17.12 -14.58 -14.09
C LEU A 579 16.03 -15.65 -14.14
N SER A 580 15.78 -16.29 -12.99
CA SER A 580 14.64 -17.20 -12.77
C SER A 580 13.29 -16.46 -12.81
N SER A 581 12.18 -17.20 -12.67
CA SER A 581 10.96 -16.61 -12.08
C SER A 581 11.26 -16.12 -10.65
N PRO A 582 10.53 -15.11 -10.12
CA PRO A 582 10.68 -14.70 -8.73
C PRO A 582 10.26 -15.82 -7.76
N SER A 583 10.75 -15.73 -6.52
CA SER A 583 10.23 -16.44 -5.36
C SER A 583 8.76 -16.11 -5.08
N ASN A 584 8.19 -16.76 -4.05
CA ASN A 584 7.02 -16.19 -3.38
C ASN A 584 7.30 -14.74 -2.95
N THR A 585 6.30 -13.88 -2.99
CA THR A 585 6.40 -12.55 -2.38
C THR A 585 6.27 -12.69 -0.87
N ALA A 586 7.24 -12.18 -0.13
CA ALA A 586 7.14 -12.02 1.33
C ALA A 586 6.65 -10.59 1.65
N GLN A 587 5.66 -10.48 2.51
CA GLN A 587 5.14 -9.20 3.00
C GLN A 587 5.42 -9.09 4.50
N VAL A 588 5.96 -7.96 4.93
CA VAL A 588 6.07 -7.62 6.36
C VAL A 588 5.96 -6.10 6.53
N LYS A 589 5.56 -5.65 7.71
CA LYS A 589 5.42 -4.24 8.06
C LYS A 589 6.43 -3.87 9.14
N THR A 590 7.07 -2.72 9.02
CA THR A 590 7.93 -2.18 10.10
C THR A 590 7.09 -1.76 11.30
N ALA A 591 7.67 -1.78 12.50
CA ALA A 591 7.02 -1.31 13.72
C ALA A 591 6.73 0.20 13.65
N PRO A 592 5.83 0.76 14.50
CA PRO A 592 5.84 2.21 14.75
C PRO A 592 7.19 2.66 15.33
N ALA A 593 7.50 3.95 15.19
CA ALA A 593 8.71 4.53 15.77
C ALA A 593 8.70 4.45 17.31
N PRO A 594 9.83 4.23 17.98
CA PRO A 594 9.91 4.31 19.44
C PRO A 594 9.76 5.78 19.92
N PRO A 595 9.15 6.03 21.10
CA PRO A 595 8.96 7.38 21.65
C PRO A 595 10.27 8.15 21.84
N ALA A 596 10.50 9.18 21.02
CA ALA A 596 11.68 10.02 21.16
C ALA A 596 11.58 10.96 22.38
N ASN A 597 12.73 11.40 22.89
CA ASN A 597 12.85 12.38 23.98
C ASN A 597 12.03 12.08 25.25
N LEU A 598 11.79 10.79 25.55
CA LEU A 598 11.18 10.36 26.81
C LEU A 598 11.96 10.91 28.01
N ARG A 599 11.29 11.76 28.78
CA ARG A 599 11.83 12.43 29.96
C ARG A 599 10.84 12.35 31.12
N ALA A 600 11.36 12.30 32.33
CA ALA A 600 10.58 12.32 33.56
C ALA A 600 10.84 13.61 34.34
N SER A 601 9.79 14.21 34.88
CA SER A 601 9.86 15.29 35.87
C SER A 601 9.15 14.84 37.15
N VAL A 602 9.86 14.96 38.27
CA VAL A 602 9.37 14.62 39.60
C VAL A 602 8.70 15.85 40.22
N TYR A 603 7.62 15.63 40.96
CA TYR A 603 7.01 16.62 41.84
C TYR A 603 6.50 15.89 43.09
N TYR A 604 7.22 16.05 44.22
CA TYR A 604 7.03 15.26 45.43
C TYR A 604 7.07 13.74 45.15
N ASN A 605 5.95 13.05 45.33
CA ASN A 605 5.78 11.61 45.07
C ASN A 605 4.96 11.31 43.80
N ASN A 606 4.86 12.25 42.87
CA ASN A 606 4.32 12.04 41.53
C ASN A 606 5.44 12.14 40.47
N VAL A 607 5.33 11.37 39.39
CA VAL A 607 6.26 11.41 38.24
C VAL A 607 5.48 11.67 36.96
N THR A 608 5.70 12.84 36.34
CA THR A 608 5.18 13.13 34.99
C THR A 608 6.19 12.70 33.94
N LEU A 609 5.78 11.77 33.09
CA LEU A 609 6.47 11.38 31.87
C LEU A 609 5.97 12.22 30.69
N THR A 610 6.89 12.63 29.82
CA THR A 610 6.56 13.24 28.51
C THR A 610 7.50 12.72 27.43
N TRP A 611 7.02 12.60 26.20
CA TRP A 611 7.76 12.12 25.03
C TRP A 611 7.27 12.83 23.75
N ASP A 612 7.94 12.61 22.62
CA ASP A 612 7.52 13.12 21.32
C ASP A 612 6.54 12.17 20.60
N SER A 613 5.68 12.72 19.75
CA SER A 613 4.74 11.94 18.93
C SER A 613 5.49 11.02 17.95
N SER A 614 5.12 9.75 17.95
CA SER A 614 5.85 8.70 17.22
C SER A 614 5.22 8.37 15.87
N ALA A 615 6.05 8.28 14.83
CA ALA A 615 5.58 7.99 13.47
C ALA A 615 4.88 6.62 13.39
N GLY A 616 3.58 6.66 13.05
CA GLY A 616 2.74 5.47 12.92
C GLY A 616 2.15 4.93 14.23
N ALA A 617 2.34 5.63 15.34
CA ALA A 617 1.67 5.32 16.60
C ALA A 617 0.22 5.85 16.61
N GLU A 618 -0.67 5.11 17.27
CA GLU A 618 -2.03 5.52 17.62
C GLU A 618 -2.23 5.55 19.14
N SER A 619 -1.46 4.75 19.88
CA SER A 619 -1.40 4.79 21.34
C SER A 619 0.01 4.48 21.85
N TYR A 620 0.23 4.76 23.13
CA TYR A 620 1.45 4.48 23.88
C TYR A 620 1.09 3.64 25.10
N THR A 621 1.90 2.61 25.38
CA THR A 621 1.78 1.80 26.60
C THR A 621 2.95 2.14 27.53
N ILE A 622 2.61 2.59 28.74
CA ILE A 622 3.54 3.01 29.77
C ILE A 622 3.64 1.88 30.80
N GLN A 623 4.87 1.42 31.06
CA GLN A 623 5.15 0.39 32.05
C GLN A 623 6.17 0.88 33.09
N ARG A 624 6.03 0.41 34.32
CA ARG A 624 6.84 0.76 35.50
C ARG A 624 7.48 -0.49 36.09
N SER A 625 8.69 -0.34 36.63
CA SER A 625 9.47 -1.39 37.29
C SER A 625 10.30 -0.84 38.47
N LEU A 626 10.54 -1.67 39.49
CA LEU A 626 11.38 -1.36 40.65
C LEU A 626 12.80 -1.94 40.55
N ASP A 627 13.00 -2.99 39.75
CA ASP A 627 14.27 -3.70 39.54
C ASP A 627 14.84 -3.48 38.13
N GLY A 628 13.98 -3.47 37.11
CA GLY A 628 14.31 -3.44 35.68
C GLY A 628 13.92 -4.73 34.95
N ASP A 629 13.46 -5.75 35.67
CA ASP A 629 13.15 -7.09 35.16
C ASP A 629 11.62 -7.35 35.18
N GLU A 630 10.93 -7.03 36.27
CA GLU A 630 9.46 -7.13 36.36
C GLU A 630 8.80 -5.79 36.00
N TRP A 631 7.95 -5.79 34.95
CA TRP A 631 7.33 -4.60 34.38
C TRP A 631 5.80 -4.67 34.44
N ALA A 632 5.18 -3.81 35.24
CA ALA A 632 3.73 -3.63 35.29
C ALA A 632 3.29 -2.54 34.30
N GLU A 633 2.21 -2.75 33.56
CA GLU A 633 1.55 -1.65 32.82
C GLU A 633 0.83 -0.73 33.83
N VAL A 634 1.05 0.59 33.69
CA VAL A 634 0.41 1.62 34.54
C VAL A 634 -0.57 2.49 33.76
N CYS A 635 -0.39 2.62 32.44
CA CYS A 635 -1.30 3.35 31.57
C CYS A 635 -1.13 2.93 30.10
N THR A 636 -2.22 2.98 29.33
CA THR A 636 -2.18 3.08 27.87
C THR A 636 -3.00 4.32 27.44
N THR A 637 -2.44 5.18 26.58
CA THR A 637 -3.02 6.49 26.21
C THR A 637 -2.70 6.89 24.77
N SER A 638 -3.50 7.77 24.16
CA SER A 638 -3.17 8.45 22.88
C SER A 638 -2.25 9.66 23.08
N GLU A 639 -2.21 10.23 24.28
CA GLU A 639 -1.47 11.46 24.60
C GLU A 639 0.05 11.20 24.67
N THR A 640 0.84 12.27 24.50
CA THR A 640 2.31 12.22 24.60
C THR A 640 2.84 12.57 26.00
N SER A 641 1.98 12.40 27.02
CA SER A 641 2.27 12.69 28.42
C SER A 641 1.42 11.82 29.34
N TYR A 642 1.98 11.42 30.48
CA TYR A 642 1.27 10.70 31.54
C TYR A 642 1.87 11.06 32.91
N THR A 643 1.03 11.30 33.92
CA THR A 643 1.49 11.45 35.31
C THR A 643 1.13 10.18 36.07
N ASP A 644 2.15 9.57 36.67
CA ASP A 644 2.03 8.48 37.63
C ASP A 644 2.00 9.09 39.04
N GLU A 645 0.96 8.79 39.81
CA GLU A 645 0.60 9.53 41.04
C GLU A 645 0.61 8.66 42.30
N SER A 646 0.74 9.30 43.46
CA SER A 646 0.66 8.66 44.79
C SER A 646 1.68 7.54 45.00
N LEU A 647 2.91 7.75 44.51
CA LEU A 647 4.00 6.78 44.63
C LEU A 647 4.60 6.79 46.04
N GLY A 648 5.42 5.78 46.34
CA GLY A 648 6.27 5.80 47.53
C GLY A 648 7.41 6.84 47.39
N TRP A 649 7.77 7.47 48.50
CA TRP A 649 8.77 8.52 48.62
C TRP A 649 10.20 7.96 48.66
N GLY A 650 11.16 8.67 48.07
CA GLY A 650 12.56 8.27 47.95
C GLY A 650 12.82 7.03 47.08
N ILE A 651 11.84 6.56 46.31
CA ILE A 651 11.94 5.33 45.51
C ILE A 651 12.33 5.68 44.07
N THR A 652 13.33 4.97 43.54
CA THR A 652 13.70 5.03 42.11
C THR A 652 12.83 4.08 41.30
N PHE A 653 11.95 4.64 40.49
CA PHE A 653 11.14 3.93 39.51
C PHE A 653 11.80 3.95 38.13
N ARG A 654 11.80 2.81 37.46
CA ARG A 654 12.16 2.70 36.04
C ARG A 654 10.86 2.72 35.23
N TYR A 655 10.84 3.55 34.20
CA TYR A 655 9.72 3.66 33.27
C TYR A 655 10.17 3.28 31.87
N ARG A 656 9.29 2.62 31.13
CA ARG A 656 9.43 2.45 29.68
C ARG A 656 8.12 2.73 28.98
N VAL A 657 8.21 3.32 27.79
CA VAL A 657 7.07 3.65 26.94
C VAL A 657 7.31 3.01 25.58
N THR A 658 6.36 2.20 25.12
CA THR A 658 6.30 1.71 23.74
C THR A 658 5.21 2.45 22.98
N ALA A 659 5.42 2.67 21.70
CA ALA A 659 4.39 3.10 20.76
C ALA A 659 3.68 1.89 20.16
N LYS A 660 2.39 2.01 19.86
CA LYS A 660 1.55 0.95 19.29
C LYS A 660 0.73 1.47 18.12
N SER A 661 0.71 0.73 17.01
CA SER A 661 -0.05 1.05 15.80
C SER A 661 -1.48 0.50 15.83
N ALA A 662 -2.34 0.98 14.91
CA ALA A 662 -3.72 0.53 14.72
C ALA A 662 -3.86 -1.00 14.55
N ASP A 663 -2.91 -1.61 13.84
CA ASP A 663 -2.81 -3.06 13.61
C ASP A 663 -2.04 -3.81 14.71
N GLY A 664 -1.75 -3.14 15.83
CA GLY A 664 -1.25 -3.75 17.06
C GLY A 664 0.25 -4.02 17.10
N LEU A 665 1.03 -3.58 16.10
CA LEU A 665 2.49 -3.64 16.16
C LEU A 665 3.02 -2.68 17.24
N VAL A 666 4.05 -3.11 17.96
CA VAL A 666 4.64 -2.39 19.09
C VAL A 666 6.08 -1.99 18.74
N SER A 667 6.49 -0.79 19.12
CA SER A 667 7.88 -0.33 18.96
C SER A 667 8.82 -1.00 19.96
N GLU A 668 10.13 -0.83 19.75
CA GLU A 668 11.09 -0.95 20.85
C GLU A 668 10.73 0.02 21.99
N PRO A 669 11.02 -0.32 23.26
CA PRO A 669 10.74 0.54 24.40
C PRO A 669 11.78 1.66 24.54
N SER A 670 11.31 2.91 24.64
CA SER A 670 12.13 4.00 25.19
C SER A 670 12.05 3.95 26.71
N ALA A 671 13.17 4.17 27.42
CA ALA A 671 13.24 4.03 28.87
C ALA A 671 13.84 5.27 29.58
N VAL A 672 13.37 5.54 30.79
CA VAL A 672 13.85 6.61 31.67
C VAL A 672 13.75 6.16 33.15
N MET A 673 14.47 6.82 34.05
CA MET A 673 14.37 6.58 35.50
C MET A 673 14.03 7.87 36.22
N ALA A 674 13.25 7.77 37.28
CA ALA A 674 12.90 8.89 38.16
C ALA A 674 12.94 8.43 39.61
N THR A 675 13.50 9.24 40.50
CA THR A 675 13.47 9.01 41.94
C THR A 675 12.55 10.03 42.58
N THR A 676 11.51 9.58 43.27
CA THR A 676 10.61 10.48 44.01
C THR A 676 11.37 11.23 45.10
N GLU A 677 10.87 12.40 45.49
CA GLU A 677 11.46 13.17 46.59
C GLU A 677 11.37 12.37 47.92
N ASN A 678 12.18 12.74 48.90
CA ASN A 678 12.03 12.22 50.26
C ASN A 678 10.87 12.93 50.96
N VAL A 679 10.22 12.26 51.92
CA VAL A 679 9.10 12.84 52.69
C VAL A 679 9.51 14.17 53.33
N PRO A 680 8.85 15.30 52.99
CA PRO A 680 9.16 16.60 53.56
C PRO A 680 8.82 16.64 55.05
N ALA A 681 9.64 17.32 55.85
CA ALA A 681 9.40 17.50 57.28
C ALA A 681 8.34 18.58 57.54
N PRO A 682 7.52 18.45 58.60
CA PRO A 682 6.68 19.55 59.07
C PRO A 682 7.55 20.70 59.58
N SER A 683 7.04 21.93 59.47
CA SER A 683 7.78 23.15 59.76
C SER A 683 7.04 24.03 60.77
N ASN A 684 7.72 25.06 61.29
CA ASN A 684 7.13 26.04 62.20
C ASN A 684 6.42 25.40 63.42
N LEU A 685 7.04 24.36 64.01
CA LEU A 685 6.54 23.79 65.27
C LEU A 685 6.65 24.86 66.36
N THR A 686 5.54 25.04 67.08
CA THR A 686 5.38 25.92 68.24
C THR A 686 4.73 25.14 69.38
N ALA A 687 4.92 25.61 70.61
CA ALA A 687 4.31 25.03 71.80
C ALA A 687 3.73 26.15 72.68
N ARG A 688 2.59 25.87 73.32
CA ARG A 688 1.91 26.75 74.27
C ARG A 688 1.54 25.96 75.52
N LEU A 689 2.06 26.41 76.66
CA LEU A 689 1.79 25.84 77.98
C LEU A 689 0.50 26.44 78.56
N GLU A 690 -0.39 25.59 79.08
CA GLU A 690 -1.58 25.97 79.85
C GLU A 690 -1.68 25.07 81.09
N GLY A 691 -1.34 25.61 82.27
CA GLY A 691 -1.27 24.81 83.50
C GLY A 691 -0.16 23.76 83.42
N THR A 692 -0.55 22.47 83.40
CA THR A 692 0.34 21.32 83.23
C THR A 692 0.45 20.82 81.79
N ASP A 693 -0.31 21.39 80.86
CA ASP A 693 -0.57 20.78 79.56
C ASP A 693 0.07 21.60 78.43
N VAL A 694 0.66 20.93 77.44
CA VAL A 694 1.41 21.55 76.35
C VAL A 694 0.71 21.30 75.03
N THR A 695 0.12 22.36 74.46
CA THR A 695 -0.45 22.33 73.12
C THR A 695 0.60 22.70 72.09
N LEU A 696 0.94 21.73 71.24
CA LEU A 696 1.78 21.86 70.05
C LEU A 696 0.94 22.32 68.85
N SER A 697 1.56 23.11 67.97
CA SER A 697 1.00 23.46 66.66
C SER A 697 2.11 23.64 65.61
N TRP A 698 1.90 23.14 64.40
CA TRP A 698 2.88 23.20 63.30
C TRP A 698 2.23 23.55 61.96
N GLN A 699 3.07 23.84 60.97
CA GLN A 699 2.67 23.96 59.57
C GLN A 699 2.79 22.58 58.89
N ALA A 700 1.72 22.17 58.20
CA ALA A 700 1.65 20.93 57.45
C ALA A 700 2.80 20.80 56.42
N ALA A 701 3.28 19.57 56.25
CA ALA A 701 4.17 19.22 55.15
C ALA A 701 3.32 18.97 53.88
N PRO A 702 3.76 19.47 52.71
CA PRO A 702 3.00 19.33 51.47
C PRO A 702 2.89 17.86 51.05
N HIS A 703 1.70 17.46 50.57
CA HIS A 703 1.37 16.09 50.16
C HIS A 703 1.50 15.01 51.26
N VAL A 704 1.60 15.39 52.55
CA VAL A 704 1.62 14.46 53.67
C VAL A 704 0.50 14.72 54.68
N ASN A 705 -0.26 13.67 54.96
CA ASN A 705 -1.46 13.71 55.81
C ASN A 705 -1.31 12.98 57.14
N MET A 706 -0.11 12.49 57.50
CA MET A 706 0.16 11.76 58.74
C MET A 706 1.36 12.37 59.47
N TYR A 707 1.27 12.49 60.79
CA TYR A 707 2.28 13.14 61.65
C TYR A 707 2.58 12.33 62.90
N LEU A 708 3.85 12.02 63.15
CA LEU A 708 4.33 11.41 64.39
C LEU A 708 4.79 12.51 65.35
N ILE A 709 4.24 12.53 66.56
CA ILE A 709 4.65 13.44 67.64
C ILE A 709 5.64 12.70 68.52
N GLU A 710 6.82 13.28 68.71
CA GLU A 710 7.86 12.76 69.61
C GLU A 710 8.16 13.76 70.74
N ARG A 711 8.36 13.22 71.95
CA ARG A 711 8.76 13.95 73.17
C ARG A 711 10.12 13.48 73.66
N SER A 712 10.81 14.32 74.40
CA SER A 712 12.08 14.00 75.07
C SER A 712 12.20 14.81 76.37
N MET A 713 12.95 14.30 77.36
CA MET A 713 13.27 15.03 78.61
C MET A 713 14.72 15.56 78.63
N ASP A 714 15.59 15.08 77.74
CA ASP A 714 17.01 15.44 77.62
C ASP A 714 17.35 16.13 76.28
N GLY A 715 16.38 16.24 75.37
CA GLY A 715 16.52 16.74 74.00
C GLY A 715 17.16 15.74 73.02
N GLN A 716 17.56 14.55 73.47
CA GLN A 716 18.39 13.60 72.70
C GLN A 716 17.78 12.19 72.60
N THR A 717 17.14 11.72 73.66
CA THR A 717 16.41 10.46 73.77
C THR A 717 14.93 10.74 73.53
N TRP A 718 14.37 10.18 72.46
CA TRP A 718 13.02 10.53 71.99
C TRP A 718 12.03 9.37 72.14
N GLU A 719 10.91 9.68 72.76
CA GLU A 719 9.72 8.84 72.98
C GLU A 719 8.65 9.23 71.94
N PHE A 720 8.06 8.24 71.27
CA PHE A 720 6.89 8.44 70.41
C PHE A 720 5.63 8.53 71.29
N LEU A 721 4.85 9.60 71.14
CA LEU A 721 3.59 9.78 71.87
C LEU A 721 2.39 9.26 71.07
N VAL A 722 2.23 9.75 69.84
CA VAL A 722 1.05 9.51 69.02
C VAL A 722 1.34 9.78 67.55
N GLU A 723 0.59 9.09 66.68
CA GLU A 723 0.48 9.41 65.26
C GLU A 723 -0.92 10.02 65.03
N ILE A 724 -0.98 11.17 64.34
CA ILE A 724 -2.26 11.83 64.02
C ILE A 724 -2.40 12.11 62.52
N SER A 725 -3.65 12.08 62.06
CA SER A 725 -4.00 12.25 60.65
C SER A 725 -4.63 13.62 60.37
N HIS A 726 -4.16 14.30 59.33
CA HIS A 726 -4.60 15.61 58.78
C HIS A 726 -4.60 16.82 59.73
N ILE A 727 -4.50 16.61 61.05
CA ILE A 727 -4.51 17.64 62.09
C ILE A 727 -3.06 18.12 62.34
N THR A 728 -2.88 19.43 62.50
CA THR A 728 -1.57 20.07 62.73
C THR A 728 -1.40 20.62 64.16
N THR A 729 -2.14 20.06 65.11
CA THR A 729 -2.12 20.39 66.54
C THR A 729 -2.22 19.13 67.39
N TYR A 730 -1.58 19.13 68.56
CA TYR A 730 -1.68 18.06 69.55
C TYR A 730 -1.48 18.62 70.95
N THR A 731 -2.16 18.09 71.96
CA THR A 731 -1.97 18.49 73.36
C THR A 731 -1.46 17.30 74.17
N ASP A 732 -0.27 17.45 74.75
CA ASP A 732 0.29 16.53 75.74
C ASP A 732 -0.12 16.99 77.14
N THR A 733 -0.58 16.08 77.99
CA THR A 733 -1.35 16.41 79.21
C THR A 733 -0.82 15.71 80.45
N GLY A 734 -0.91 16.38 81.61
CA GLY A 734 -0.52 15.80 82.90
C GLY A 734 1.00 15.67 83.08
N LEU A 735 1.75 16.66 82.60
CA LEU A 735 3.21 16.69 82.69
C LEU A 735 3.68 16.97 84.12
N ASN A 736 4.83 16.40 84.49
CA ASN A 736 5.42 16.60 85.81
C ASN A 736 6.05 18.00 85.93
N LEU A 737 5.75 18.69 87.02
CA LEU A 737 6.34 20.00 87.35
C LEU A 737 7.86 19.93 87.52
N SER A 738 8.53 21.06 87.36
CA SER A 738 10.00 21.23 87.45
C SER A 738 10.84 20.50 86.38
N ASN A 739 10.22 19.79 85.43
CA ASN A 739 10.90 19.15 84.31
C ASN A 739 10.99 20.06 83.07
N ASP A 740 11.97 19.75 82.22
CA ASP A 740 12.02 20.20 80.83
C ASP A 740 11.43 19.13 79.90
N TYR A 741 10.59 19.57 78.94
CA TYR A 741 10.07 18.74 77.87
C TYR A 741 10.42 19.32 76.51
N TYR A 742 10.96 18.49 75.63
CA TYR A 742 11.35 18.81 74.28
C TYR A 742 10.42 18.08 73.31
N TYR A 743 9.90 18.78 72.30
CA TYR A 743 8.97 18.22 71.33
C TYR A 743 9.48 18.43 69.90
N ARG A 744 9.21 17.45 69.04
CA ARG A 744 9.39 17.54 67.59
C ARG A 744 8.29 16.72 66.90
N VAL A 745 8.01 17.06 65.64
CA VAL A 745 7.04 16.33 64.81
C VAL A 745 7.74 15.83 63.55
N ARG A 746 7.36 14.65 63.07
CA ARG A 746 7.75 14.11 61.77
C ARG A 746 6.51 13.87 60.92
N SER A 747 6.71 13.79 59.62
CA SER A 747 5.71 13.39 58.63
C SER A 747 5.92 11.94 58.23
N ASP A 748 4.83 11.20 58.05
CA ASP A 748 4.85 9.82 57.54
C ASP A 748 4.33 9.77 56.09
N GLY A 749 5.17 9.28 55.18
CA GLY A 749 4.81 9.01 53.78
C GLY A 749 4.27 7.60 53.53
N GLY A 750 4.02 6.81 54.58
CA GLY A 750 3.61 5.41 54.55
C GLY A 750 4.75 4.42 54.27
N ASN A 751 5.76 4.82 53.49
CA ASN A 751 6.95 4.02 53.20
C ASN A 751 8.27 4.61 53.75
N GLN A 752 8.21 5.82 54.31
CA GLN A 752 9.36 6.57 54.82
C GLN A 752 8.87 7.58 55.87
N ILE A 753 9.66 7.78 56.94
CA ILE A 753 9.45 8.87 57.90
C ILE A 753 10.40 10.02 57.57
N SER A 754 9.91 11.27 57.64
CA SER A 754 10.71 12.46 57.41
C SER A 754 11.81 12.68 58.46
N GLY A 755 12.72 13.61 58.17
CA GLY A 755 13.46 14.32 59.22
C GLY A 755 12.50 15.05 60.17
N PRO A 756 12.89 15.34 61.43
CA PRO A 756 12.05 16.07 62.35
C PRO A 756 11.89 17.55 61.95
N SER A 757 10.83 18.17 62.46
CA SER A 757 10.68 19.62 62.55
C SER A 757 11.82 20.28 63.34
N ASN A 758 11.77 21.61 63.46
CA ASN A 758 12.46 22.28 64.56
C ASN A 758 12.00 21.67 65.90
N VAL A 759 12.94 21.54 66.85
CA VAL A 759 12.62 21.17 68.24
C VAL A 759 12.10 22.40 68.97
N VAL A 760 11.07 22.22 69.79
CA VAL A 760 10.62 23.22 70.77
C VAL A 760 10.85 22.70 72.18
N LYS A 761 11.29 23.58 73.08
CA LYS A 761 11.48 23.29 74.51
C LYS A 761 10.38 23.99 75.31
N VAL A 762 9.77 23.28 76.26
CA VAL A 762 8.91 23.84 77.29
C VAL A 762 9.49 23.46 78.65
N THR A 763 9.69 24.45 79.52
CA THR A 763 10.09 24.25 80.91
C THR A 763 8.85 24.37 81.78
N MET A 764 8.54 23.36 82.58
CA MET A 764 7.39 23.39 83.48
C MET A 764 7.62 24.34 84.66
N PRO A 765 6.57 24.91 85.28
CA PRO A 765 6.70 25.65 86.53
C PRO A 765 7.34 24.78 87.62
N PRO A 766 8.06 25.37 88.59
CA PRO A 766 8.50 24.62 89.75
C PRO A 766 7.30 24.18 90.60
N ALA A 767 7.47 23.13 91.42
CA ALA A 767 6.47 22.77 92.43
C ALA A 767 6.33 23.87 93.50
N ALA A 768 5.16 23.97 94.12
CA ALA A 768 4.94 24.87 95.26
C ALA A 768 5.76 24.41 96.49
N PRO A 769 6.40 25.33 97.25
CA PRO A 769 7.06 25.00 98.51
C PRO A 769 6.08 24.42 99.54
N THR A 770 6.52 23.43 100.32
CA THR A 770 5.69 22.77 101.34
C THR A 770 6.19 23.04 102.76
N ASP A 771 5.41 22.61 103.76
CA ASP A 771 5.82 22.59 105.19
C ASP A 771 6.21 23.94 105.79
N LEU A 772 5.68 25.04 105.25
CA LEU A 772 5.95 26.40 105.71
C LEU A 772 5.56 26.57 107.20
N GLN A 773 6.55 26.93 108.00
CA GLN A 773 6.43 27.20 109.44
C GLN A 773 6.91 28.61 109.76
N ALA A 774 6.41 29.17 110.85
CA ALA A 774 6.82 30.47 111.37
C ALA A 774 7.12 30.39 112.87
N SER A 775 8.11 31.17 113.31
CA SER A 775 8.50 31.32 114.72
C SER A 775 8.74 32.80 115.04
N VAL A 776 8.33 33.23 116.24
CA VAL A 776 8.31 34.65 116.63
C VAL A 776 9.37 34.94 117.69
N ASN A 777 10.11 36.04 117.52
CA ASN A 777 11.02 36.57 118.53
C ASN A 777 10.93 38.10 118.55
N GLY A 778 10.26 38.65 119.58
CA GLY A 778 9.94 40.07 119.64
C GLY A 778 9.01 40.47 118.49
N LYS A 779 9.41 41.47 117.69
CA LYS A 779 8.76 41.83 116.41
C LYS A 779 9.25 41.05 115.19
N SER A 780 10.28 40.22 115.30
CA SER A 780 10.81 39.46 114.15
C SER A 780 10.13 38.11 113.99
N VAL A 781 9.89 37.69 112.74
CA VAL A 781 9.30 36.40 112.38
C VAL A 781 10.30 35.63 111.53
N THR A 782 10.66 34.42 111.96
CA THR A 782 11.56 33.52 111.22
C THR A 782 10.74 32.39 110.59
N LEU A 783 10.80 32.32 109.27
CA LEU A 783 10.12 31.34 108.42
C LEU A 783 11.07 30.22 108.01
N SER A 784 10.52 29.02 107.80
CA SER A 784 11.23 27.87 107.23
C SER A 784 10.29 26.99 106.42
N TRP A 785 10.74 26.45 105.29
CA TRP A 785 9.95 25.60 104.39
C TRP A 785 10.76 24.43 103.81
N THR A 786 10.06 23.48 103.18
CA THR A 786 10.64 22.47 102.29
C THR A 786 10.79 23.06 100.88
N GLY A 787 11.99 22.95 100.31
CA GLY A 787 12.34 23.55 99.02
C GLY A 787 11.84 22.81 97.78
N SER A 788 11.82 23.52 96.65
CA SER A 788 11.47 23.02 95.32
C SER A 788 12.72 22.94 94.45
N ALA A 789 12.85 21.89 93.63
CA ALA A 789 14.06 21.68 92.83
C ALA A 789 14.29 22.77 91.77
N ASN A 790 15.54 23.23 91.63
CA ASN A 790 15.97 24.22 90.63
C ASN A 790 15.24 25.58 90.74
N ALA A 791 14.89 26.00 91.96
CA ALA A 791 14.07 27.19 92.20
C ALA A 791 14.56 28.06 93.37
N SER A 792 14.62 29.38 93.14
CA SER A 792 14.63 30.39 94.19
C SER A 792 13.23 30.55 94.81
N TYR A 793 13.11 31.33 95.88
CA TYR A 793 11.85 31.51 96.60
C TYR A 793 11.47 32.99 96.72
N ILE A 794 10.22 33.31 96.45
CA ILE A 794 9.60 34.60 96.76
C ILE A 794 8.86 34.45 98.09
N VAL A 795 9.21 35.26 99.08
CA VAL A 795 8.51 35.30 100.37
C VAL A 795 7.55 36.47 100.36
N GLU A 796 6.28 36.20 100.63
CA GLU A 796 5.23 37.21 100.71
C GLU A 796 4.59 37.26 102.11
N ARG A 797 4.16 38.46 102.50
CA ARG A 797 3.49 38.78 103.77
C ARG A 797 2.12 39.43 103.50
N SER A 798 1.17 39.26 104.41
CA SER A 798 -0.13 39.95 104.35
C SER A 798 -0.76 40.13 105.74
N THR A 799 -1.29 41.32 106.02
CA THR A 799 -2.08 41.60 107.24
C THR A 799 -3.52 41.07 107.19
N ASP A 800 -4.06 40.79 106.00
CA ASP A 800 -5.46 40.36 105.82
C ASP A 800 -5.64 39.00 105.10
N GLY A 801 -4.56 38.44 104.54
CA GLY A 801 -4.55 37.17 103.81
C GLY A 801 -4.97 37.28 102.33
N SER A 802 -5.31 38.48 101.86
CA SER A 802 -5.81 38.74 100.50
C SER A 802 -4.90 39.69 99.70
N VAL A 803 -4.36 40.74 100.33
CA VAL A 803 -3.38 41.66 99.74
C VAL A 803 -1.99 41.25 100.19
N TRP A 804 -1.17 40.75 99.25
CA TRP A 804 0.15 40.21 99.52
C TRP A 804 1.25 41.16 99.06
N GLU A 805 2.25 41.38 99.91
CA GLU A 805 3.46 42.15 99.61
C GLU A 805 4.67 41.19 99.58
N GLN A 806 5.53 41.29 98.56
CA GLN A 806 6.81 40.60 98.53
C GLN A 806 7.76 41.24 99.56
N VAL A 807 8.16 40.48 100.57
CA VAL A 807 9.12 40.92 101.61
C VAL A 807 10.55 40.45 101.33
N ALA A 808 10.73 39.37 100.55
CA ALA A 808 12.05 38.92 100.11
C ALA A 808 12.03 38.14 98.78
N GLU A 809 13.21 38.06 98.16
CA GLU A 809 13.57 36.98 97.24
C GLU A 809 14.79 36.26 97.83
N VAL A 810 14.70 34.93 97.94
CA VAL A 810 15.61 34.06 98.68
C VAL A 810 16.24 33.06 97.70
N PRO A 811 17.57 32.86 97.68
CA PRO A 811 18.22 31.99 96.71
C PRO A 811 17.87 30.52 96.94
N GLU A 812 17.99 29.70 95.88
CA GLU A 812 17.68 28.26 95.89
C GLU A 812 18.36 27.47 97.02
N THR A 813 19.54 27.91 97.46
CA THR A 813 20.33 27.28 98.53
C THR A 813 19.76 27.46 99.94
N GLU A 814 18.78 28.34 100.12
CA GLU A 814 18.24 28.73 101.42
C GLU A 814 16.72 28.46 101.49
N THR A 815 16.28 27.71 102.50
CA THR A 815 14.84 27.47 102.75
C THR A 815 14.35 28.09 104.07
N THR A 816 15.01 29.18 104.49
CA THR A 816 14.63 29.98 105.66
C THR A 816 14.74 31.47 105.38
N TYR A 817 13.95 32.28 106.09
CA TYR A 817 14.02 33.74 106.01
C TYR A 817 13.60 34.37 107.34
N GLN A 818 14.25 35.46 107.75
CA GLN A 818 13.84 36.23 108.94
C GLN A 818 13.35 37.62 108.53
N ASP A 819 12.05 37.84 108.67
CA ASP A 819 11.46 39.16 108.56
C ASP A 819 11.67 39.93 109.88
N THR A 820 12.28 41.10 109.78
CA THR A 820 12.60 41.99 110.91
C THR A 820 11.84 43.32 110.86
N ALA A 821 11.10 43.56 109.78
CA ALA A 821 10.24 44.72 109.57
C ALA A 821 8.79 44.65 110.12
N PRO A 822 8.24 43.55 110.70
CA PRO A 822 6.88 43.57 111.23
C PRO A 822 6.71 44.55 112.39
N ARG A 823 5.49 45.07 112.60
CA ARG A 823 5.12 45.89 113.77
C ARG A 823 4.87 45.00 114.99
N TRP A 824 4.96 45.56 116.20
CA TRP A 824 4.63 44.83 117.44
C TRP A 824 3.12 44.57 117.55
N GLU A 825 2.74 43.53 118.31
CA GLU A 825 1.35 43.06 118.55
C GLU A 825 0.49 42.85 117.30
N THR A 826 1.12 42.62 116.13
CA THR A 826 0.43 42.54 114.84
C THR A 826 0.51 41.11 114.29
N THR A 827 -0.64 40.60 113.84
CA THR A 827 -0.74 39.30 113.15
C THR A 827 -0.48 39.46 111.67
N TYR A 828 0.38 38.60 111.12
CA TYR A 828 0.68 38.52 109.70
C TYR A 828 0.51 37.08 109.21
N ASN A 829 0.02 36.95 107.98
CA ASN A 829 0.05 35.74 107.19
C ASN A 829 1.33 35.78 106.32
N TYR A 830 2.00 34.65 106.14
CA TYR A 830 3.13 34.49 105.25
C TYR A 830 2.91 33.31 104.30
N ARG A 831 3.35 33.44 103.05
CA ARG A 831 3.38 32.35 102.06
C ARG A 831 4.67 32.43 101.24
N VAL A 832 5.06 31.32 100.64
CA VAL A 832 6.28 31.24 99.82
C VAL A 832 5.95 30.65 98.45
N LEU A 833 6.46 31.27 97.39
CA LEU A 833 6.34 30.78 96.01
C LEU A 833 7.72 30.35 95.51
N ALA A 834 7.81 29.27 94.75
CA ALA A 834 9.03 28.88 94.07
C ALA A 834 9.13 29.57 92.71
N LYS A 835 10.34 29.93 92.27
CA LYS A 835 10.63 30.60 91.00
C LYS A 835 11.85 29.95 90.36
N ASN A 836 11.67 29.35 89.19
CA ASN A 836 12.77 28.68 88.49
C ASN A 836 13.67 29.67 87.73
N SER A 837 14.80 29.20 87.23
CA SER A 837 15.77 30.01 86.46
C SER A 837 15.21 30.60 85.16
N GLY A 838 14.11 30.07 84.63
CA GLY A 838 13.35 30.64 83.51
C GLY A 838 12.37 31.75 83.91
N GLY A 839 12.24 32.05 85.20
CA GLY A 839 11.31 33.05 85.73
C GLY A 839 9.87 32.57 85.90
N MET A 840 9.58 31.29 85.66
CA MET A 840 8.26 30.70 85.94
C MET A 840 8.09 30.54 87.44
N ILE A 841 6.95 31.00 87.96
CA ILE A 841 6.58 30.97 89.38
C ILE A 841 5.59 29.81 89.60
N SER A 842 5.69 29.13 90.74
CA SER A 842 4.74 28.10 91.18
C SER A 842 3.43 28.71 91.69
N GLU A 843 2.43 27.85 91.94
CA GLU A 843 1.41 28.18 92.93
C GLU A 843 2.05 28.46 94.31
N PRO A 844 1.44 29.28 95.17
CA PRO A 844 1.98 29.56 96.50
C PRO A 844 1.89 28.33 97.42
N SER A 845 2.76 28.31 98.44
CA SER A 845 2.57 27.44 99.59
C SER A 845 1.26 27.75 100.32
N GLU A 846 0.75 26.79 101.09
CA GLU A 846 -0.19 27.07 102.18
C GLU A 846 0.40 28.18 103.10
N SER A 847 -0.48 29.06 103.60
CA SER A 847 -0.05 30.23 104.36
C SER A 847 0.01 29.97 105.87
N VAL A 848 1.08 30.42 106.53
CA VAL A 848 1.25 30.34 107.99
C VAL A 848 0.96 31.69 108.64
N GLN A 849 0.34 31.69 109.83
CA GLN A 849 0.13 32.91 110.62
C GLN A 849 1.14 33.06 111.75
N ALA A 850 1.57 34.29 112.02
CA ALA A 850 2.42 34.65 113.14
C ALA A 850 2.00 36.00 113.72
N THR A 851 1.86 36.08 115.05
CA THR A 851 1.56 37.31 115.80
C THR A 851 2.80 37.74 116.57
N THR A 852 3.25 38.98 116.36
CA THR A 852 4.42 39.53 117.06
C THR A 852 4.15 39.81 118.55
N SER A 853 5.23 39.94 119.32
CA SER A 853 5.18 40.16 120.77
C SER A 853 4.71 41.57 121.15
N ALA A 854 4.45 41.76 122.45
CA ALA A 854 4.22 43.06 123.08
C ALA A 854 5.51 43.90 123.23
N ILE A 855 5.37 45.22 123.34
CA ILE A 855 6.48 46.16 123.59
C ILE A 855 6.88 46.11 125.09
N PRO A 856 8.14 45.82 125.44
CA PRO A 856 8.51 45.64 126.85
C PRO A 856 8.52 46.96 127.65
N VAL A 857 7.95 46.94 128.85
CA VAL A 857 7.80 48.09 129.77
C VAL A 857 9.10 48.38 130.57
N PRO A 858 9.50 49.65 130.78
CA PRO A 858 10.67 49.99 131.61
C PRO A 858 10.52 49.60 133.08
N GLN A 859 11.61 49.13 133.71
CA GLN A 859 11.60 48.62 135.08
C GLN A 859 12.61 49.35 136.01
N ASN A 860 12.49 49.10 137.31
CA ASN A 860 13.39 49.58 138.37
C ASN A 860 13.57 51.11 138.49
N LEU A 861 12.54 51.88 138.12
CA LEU A 861 12.50 53.34 138.27
C LEU A 861 12.75 53.80 139.72
N LYS A 862 13.72 54.68 139.91
CA LYS A 862 14.15 55.25 141.20
C LYS A 862 14.28 56.77 141.10
N ALA A 863 14.20 57.48 142.23
CA ALA A 863 14.35 58.94 142.33
C ALA A 863 15.40 59.35 143.39
N SER A 864 15.99 60.53 143.23
CA SER A 864 16.99 61.12 144.14
C SER A 864 16.90 62.65 144.13
N VAL A 865 17.29 63.32 145.21
CA VAL A 865 17.16 64.79 145.40
C VAL A 865 18.50 65.45 145.68
N SER A 866 18.70 66.64 145.11
CA SER A 866 19.77 67.56 145.47
C SER A 866 19.23 68.99 145.51
N GLY A 867 19.18 69.60 146.70
CA GLY A 867 18.58 70.92 146.90
C GLY A 867 17.10 70.97 146.50
N ASN A 868 16.82 71.60 145.37
CA ASN A 868 15.51 71.68 144.72
C ASN A 868 15.47 71.06 143.30
N ALA A 869 16.33 70.09 143.02
CA ALA A 869 16.29 69.26 141.81
C ALA A 869 16.04 67.78 142.14
N ILE A 870 15.40 67.06 141.23
CA ILE A 870 15.13 65.62 141.30
C ILE A 870 15.75 64.91 140.10
N THR A 871 16.49 63.82 140.32
CA THR A 871 16.96 62.92 139.24
C THR A 871 16.28 61.56 139.36
N VAL A 872 15.70 61.09 138.26
CA VAL A 872 15.07 59.76 138.12
C VAL A 872 15.84 58.87 137.15
N LYS A 873 15.87 57.55 137.39
CA LYS A 873 16.63 56.56 136.60
C LYS A 873 15.96 55.18 136.61
N TRP A 874 16.01 54.47 135.47
CA TRP A 874 15.40 53.14 135.24
C TRP A 874 16.35 52.21 134.48
N ASP A 875 15.97 50.94 134.29
CA ASP A 875 16.75 49.97 133.50
C ASP A 875 16.47 50.13 131.99
N ALA A 876 17.52 50.01 131.16
CA ALA A 876 17.39 50.12 129.70
C ALA A 876 16.73 48.87 129.10
N VAL A 877 15.77 49.07 128.20
CA VAL A 877 15.00 48.03 127.51
C VAL A 877 15.64 47.75 126.15
N ALA A 878 15.96 46.47 125.87
CA ALA A 878 16.59 46.07 124.62
C ALA A 878 15.63 46.23 123.42
N GLY A 879 16.13 46.79 122.32
CA GLY A 879 15.36 47.01 121.09
C GLY A 879 14.45 48.25 121.09
N ILE A 880 14.48 49.05 122.16
CA ILE A 880 13.72 50.29 122.32
C ILE A 880 14.66 51.49 122.14
N GLY A 881 14.25 52.44 121.28
CA GLY A 881 15.09 53.59 120.92
C GLY A 881 14.90 54.82 121.80
N GLN A 882 13.77 54.95 122.49
CA GLN A 882 13.46 56.13 123.29
C GLN A 882 12.52 55.79 124.46
N TYR A 883 12.55 56.63 125.49
CA TYR A 883 11.70 56.59 126.67
C TYR A 883 10.91 57.89 126.81
N LYS A 884 9.70 57.77 127.33
CA LYS A 884 8.79 58.89 127.60
C LYS A 884 8.65 59.08 129.10
N VAL A 885 9.17 60.19 129.63
CA VAL A 885 9.21 60.49 131.07
C VAL A 885 8.06 61.42 131.43
N GLU A 886 7.17 60.93 132.28
CA GLU A 886 6.00 61.67 132.76
C GLU A 886 6.15 62.04 134.25
N ARG A 887 5.73 63.25 134.62
CA ARG A 887 5.69 63.76 135.99
C ARG A 887 4.26 64.09 136.42
N SER A 888 4.02 63.99 137.72
CA SER A 888 2.81 64.45 138.40
C SER A 888 3.15 65.13 139.73
N VAL A 889 2.23 65.95 140.25
CA VAL A 889 2.28 66.55 141.61
C VAL A 889 1.26 65.94 142.57
N ASP A 890 0.29 65.17 142.05
CA ASP A 890 -0.80 64.53 142.81
C ASP A 890 -0.78 62.99 142.71
N GLY A 891 0.07 62.41 141.86
CA GLY A 891 0.18 60.98 141.56
C GLY A 891 -0.82 60.47 140.51
N ALA A 892 -1.75 61.30 140.03
CA ALA A 892 -2.86 60.92 139.15
C ALA A 892 -2.90 61.70 137.83
N SER A 893 -2.63 63.00 137.89
CA SER A 893 -2.55 63.92 136.76
C SER A 893 -1.13 63.91 136.18
N TRP A 894 -0.91 63.12 135.13
CA TRP A 894 0.40 62.95 134.50
C TRP A 894 0.57 63.90 133.31
N ARG A 895 1.75 64.54 133.23
CA ARG A 895 2.21 65.27 132.04
C ARG A 895 3.57 64.74 131.61
N GLU A 896 3.82 64.67 130.31
CA GLU A 896 5.16 64.50 129.77
C GLU A 896 6.08 65.64 130.25
N VAL A 897 7.34 65.33 130.56
CA VAL A 897 8.39 66.32 130.85
C VAL A 897 9.50 66.24 129.81
N THR A 898 9.82 65.03 129.34
CA THR A 898 10.75 64.83 128.23
C THR A 898 10.54 63.50 127.53
N LEU A 899 10.99 63.42 126.28
CA LEU A 899 11.37 62.17 125.63
C LEU A 899 12.90 62.07 125.64
N THR A 900 13.45 60.91 125.96
CA THR A 900 14.90 60.73 126.12
C THR A 900 15.33 59.32 125.72
N ASP A 901 16.46 59.20 125.04
CA ASP A 901 17.16 57.95 124.73
C ASP A 901 17.97 57.42 125.93
N GLU A 902 18.48 58.33 126.76
CA GLU A 902 19.12 58.03 128.05
C GLU A 902 18.15 57.37 129.05
N ASN A 903 18.67 56.47 129.90
CA ASN A 903 17.86 55.77 130.91
C ASN A 903 17.65 56.56 132.22
N TYR A 904 17.80 57.88 132.18
CA TYR A 904 17.66 58.77 133.32
C TYR A 904 17.25 60.19 132.90
N PHE A 905 16.72 60.98 133.83
CA PHE A 905 16.34 62.37 133.60
C PHE A 905 16.47 63.20 134.90
N THR A 906 16.85 64.47 134.78
CA THR A 906 16.96 65.42 135.91
C THR A 906 16.03 66.62 135.70
N ASP A 907 15.06 66.76 136.61
CA ASP A 907 14.11 67.86 136.71
C ASP A 907 14.66 68.90 137.69
N ASN A 908 14.89 70.13 137.23
CA ASN A 908 15.54 71.20 137.99
C ASN A 908 14.55 72.31 138.37
N ASP A 909 14.99 73.26 139.19
CA ASP A 909 14.26 74.47 139.57
C ASP A 909 12.85 74.22 140.14
N LEU A 910 12.72 73.13 140.91
CA LEU A 910 11.50 72.77 141.61
C LEU A 910 11.27 73.66 142.84
N GLU A 911 10.07 73.61 143.40
CA GLU A 911 9.79 74.29 144.65
C GLU A 911 10.45 73.57 145.85
N TRP A 912 10.86 74.34 146.85
CA TRP A 912 11.43 73.82 148.10
C TRP A 912 10.32 73.26 148.99
N GLU A 913 10.60 72.13 149.64
CA GLU A 913 9.65 71.32 150.41
C GLU A 913 8.40 70.81 149.65
N THR A 914 8.48 70.64 148.33
CA THR A 914 7.40 70.07 147.49
C THR A 914 7.72 68.63 147.05
N THR A 915 6.68 67.78 146.98
CA THR A 915 6.77 66.37 146.55
C THR A 915 6.36 66.23 145.07
N TYR A 916 7.10 65.42 144.31
CA TYR A 916 6.78 65.11 142.91
C TYR A 916 6.79 63.60 142.65
N TYR A 917 6.03 63.16 141.64
CA TYR A 917 5.88 61.77 141.19
C TYR A 917 6.38 61.63 139.73
N TYR A 918 6.97 60.49 139.37
CA TYR A 918 7.51 60.20 138.04
C TYR A 918 7.18 58.78 137.56
N ARG A 919 6.93 58.58 136.26
CA ARG A 919 6.79 57.26 135.59
C ARG A 919 7.37 57.31 134.17
N VAL A 920 7.66 56.16 133.54
CA VAL A 920 8.33 56.09 132.24
C VAL A 920 7.73 55.00 131.31
N ARG A 921 7.62 55.27 130.01
CA ARG A 921 7.24 54.28 128.97
C ARG A 921 8.39 54.01 127.99
N SER A 922 8.40 52.83 127.37
CA SER A 922 9.22 52.52 126.19
C SER A 922 8.53 53.02 124.92
N MET A 923 9.31 53.44 123.92
CA MET A 923 8.82 53.91 122.62
C MET A 923 9.58 53.21 121.47
N ASP A 924 8.85 52.63 120.52
CA ASP A 924 9.40 52.22 119.22
C ASP A 924 8.58 52.89 118.10
N SER A 925 9.18 53.88 117.44
CA SER A 925 8.51 54.79 116.49
C SER A 925 7.27 55.45 117.12
N ASP A 926 6.09 54.97 116.74
CA ASP A 926 4.76 55.50 117.05
C ASP A 926 3.97 54.58 118.02
N GLN A 927 4.58 53.49 118.48
CA GLN A 927 4.00 52.57 119.45
C GLN A 927 4.61 52.79 120.84
N GLU A 928 3.78 53.11 121.85
CA GLU A 928 4.19 53.21 123.26
C GLU A 928 3.96 51.88 123.99
N SER A 929 4.80 51.55 124.98
CA SER A 929 4.46 50.52 125.98
C SER A 929 3.49 51.05 127.04
N ASP A 930 2.95 50.14 127.84
CA ASP A 930 2.41 50.49 129.17
C ASP A 930 3.46 51.21 130.04
N PRO A 931 3.04 52.01 131.03
CA PRO A 931 3.95 52.79 131.86
C PRO A 931 4.57 51.96 132.99
N SER A 932 5.78 52.34 133.37
CA SER A 932 6.43 51.83 134.59
C SER A 932 5.59 52.15 135.83
N GLN A 933 5.82 51.38 136.90
CA GLN A 933 5.35 51.78 138.22
C GLN A 933 5.95 53.15 138.63
N PRO A 934 5.18 54.04 139.27
CA PRO A 934 5.63 55.39 139.59
C PRO A 934 6.47 55.46 140.86
N VAL A 935 7.37 56.44 140.93
CA VAL A 935 8.21 56.78 142.10
C VAL A 935 7.91 58.21 142.58
N SER A 936 8.14 58.55 143.85
CA SER A 936 7.99 59.91 144.37
C SER A 936 9.07 60.33 145.38
N VAL A 937 9.33 61.65 145.49
CA VAL A 937 10.36 62.22 146.39
C VAL A 937 10.13 63.74 146.65
N LYS A 938 10.73 64.32 147.72
CA LYS A 938 10.51 65.69 148.23
C LYS A 938 11.83 66.50 148.40
N THR A 939 11.81 67.82 148.18
CA THR A 939 12.93 68.78 148.28
C THR A 939 13.19 69.37 149.70
N ALA A 940 14.25 70.19 149.90
CA ALA A 940 14.89 70.49 151.21
C ALA A 940 14.67 71.90 151.87
N GLN A 941 15.50 72.30 152.87
CA GLN A 941 15.34 73.47 153.79
C GLN A 941 16.54 74.49 153.85
N LYS A 942 16.54 75.49 154.75
CA LYS A 942 17.34 76.77 154.73
C LYS A 942 18.00 77.20 156.10
N PRO A 943 19.12 77.97 156.19
CA PRO A 943 19.97 78.12 157.42
C PRO A 943 20.19 79.56 158.05
N ILE A 944 20.61 79.66 159.34
CA ILE A 944 20.82 80.91 160.17
C ILE A 944 21.91 80.83 161.32
N PRO A 945 22.36 81.94 161.99
CA PRO A 945 23.48 82.02 163.00
C PRO A 945 23.17 81.88 164.52
N ALA A 946 24.16 82.18 165.40
CA ALA A 946 24.13 82.04 166.89
C ALA A 946 24.90 83.16 167.68
N ALA A 947 24.91 83.10 169.03
CA ALA A 947 25.37 84.17 169.95
C ALA A 947 26.81 84.03 170.52
N PRO A 948 27.53 85.13 170.87
CA PRO A 948 28.92 85.09 171.39
C PRO A 948 29.07 84.66 172.87
N ARG A 949 30.28 84.27 173.30
CA ARG A 949 30.65 83.97 174.71
C ARG A 949 31.84 84.82 175.17
N LEU A 950 31.81 85.38 176.38
CA LEU A 950 32.76 86.44 176.83
C LEU A 950 33.73 86.00 177.95
N ALA A 951 34.89 86.68 178.05
CA ALA A 951 35.85 86.63 179.17
C ALA A 951 36.61 87.98 179.32
N PHE A 952 37.11 88.33 180.52
CA PHE A 952 37.77 89.62 180.80
C PHE A 952 39.08 89.55 181.60
N SER A 953 39.82 90.66 181.65
CA SER A 953 41.05 90.86 182.44
C SER A 953 41.21 92.33 182.90
N VAL A 954 42.00 92.56 183.97
CA VAL A 954 42.24 93.89 184.57
C VAL A 954 43.70 94.04 185.04
N ASP A 955 44.30 95.22 184.86
CA ASP A 955 45.54 95.63 185.54
C ASP A 955 45.37 96.94 186.35
N ASN A 956 46.44 97.67 186.66
CA ASN A 956 46.37 98.88 187.50
C ASN A 956 45.51 100.02 186.91
N THR A 957 45.33 100.08 185.58
CA THR A 957 44.40 101.03 184.92
C THR A 957 43.66 100.44 183.71
N ARG A 958 43.99 99.26 183.22
CA ARG A 958 43.45 98.74 181.95
C ARG A 958 42.46 97.59 182.13
N ILE A 959 41.38 97.59 181.35
CA ILE A 959 40.37 96.52 181.25
C ILE A 959 40.38 95.93 179.84
N GLY A 960 40.38 94.60 179.72
CA GLY A 960 40.27 93.88 178.45
C GLY A 960 39.12 92.87 178.44
N VAL A 961 38.46 92.69 177.30
CA VAL A 961 37.38 91.72 177.06
C VAL A 961 37.66 90.90 175.79
N SER A 962 37.17 89.67 175.72
CA SER A 962 37.41 88.75 174.60
C SER A 962 36.26 87.75 174.40
N TRP A 963 36.12 87.20 173.19
CA TRP A 963 35.03 86.29 172.82
C TRP A 963 35.39 85.27 171.71
N ASN A 964 34.53 84.28 171.49
CA ASN A 964 34.73 83.26 170.46
C ASN A 964 34.39 83.74 169.04
N TYR A 965 35.25 83.41 168.07
CA TYR A 965 35.00 83.57 166.64
C TYR A 965 33.76 82.79 166.18
N GLN A 966 33.03 83.34 165.20
CA GLN A 966 31.90 82.73 164.50
C GLN A 966 31.91 83.14 163.02
N ASN A 967 31.22 82.39 162.16
CA ASN A 967 31.10 82.72 160.73
C ASN A 967 30.00 83.78 160.49
N VAL A 968 30.28 85.01 160.95
CA VAL A 968 29.36 86.15 160.99
C VAL A 968 29.95 87.37 160.29
N THR A 969 29.11 88.33 159.92
CA THR A 969 29.49 89.56 159.21
C THR A 969 30.25 90.54 160.11
N GLY A 970 29.84 90.70 161.36
CA GLY A 970 30.43 91.66 162.30
C GLY A 970 30.08 91.38 163.76
N TYR A 971 30.71 92.13 164.66
CA TYR A 971 30.43 92.18 166.10
C TYR A 971 30.26 93.64 166.57
N ARG A 972 29.40 93.91 167.57
CA ARG A 972 29.22 95.24 168.19
C ARG A 972 29.59 95.20 169.66
N ILE A 973 30.37 96.18 170.14
CA ILE A 973 30.89 96.23 171.52
C ILE A 973 30.32 97.43 172.27
N TYR A 974 29.75 97.17 173.44
CA TYR A 974 29.17 98.18 174.32
C TYR A 974 29.91 98.22 175.64
N VAL A 975 30.06 99.40 176.26
CA VAL A 975 30.49 99.60 177.65
C VAL A 975 29.49 100.52 178.35
N ASP A 976 29.05 100.15 179.55
CA ASP A 976 28.00 100.83 180.33
C ASP A 976 26.75 101.18 179.49
N GLY A 977 26.30 100.20 178.69
CA GLY A 977 25.14 100.33 177.79
C GLY A 977 25.35 101.20 176.55
N LYS A 978 26.48 101.88 176.39
CA LYS A 978 26.82 102.65 175.17
C LYS A 978 27.65 101.81 174.21
N LEU A 979 27.32 101.84 172.92
CA LEU A 979 28.22 101.31 171.89
C LEU A 979 29.53 102.11 171.96
N VAL A 980 30.66 101.41 172.13
CA VAL A 980 32.00 102.00 172.13
C VAL A 980 32.81 101.63 170.89
N GLU A 981 32.48 100.51 170.24
CA GLU A 981 33.17 100.06 169.02
C GLU A 981 32.29 99.11 168.19
N GLU A 982 32.42 99.14 166.86
CA GLU A 982 31.86 98.10 165.97
C GLU A 982 33.00 97.47 165.17
N LEU A 983 33.04 96.13 165.14
CA LEU A 983 34.19 95.34 164.77
C LEU A 983 33.86 94.33 163.65
N PRO A 984 34.77 94.08 162.70
CA PRO A 984 34.55 93.06 161.68
C PRO A 984 34.49 91.65 162.28
N GLY A 985 33.80 90.71 161.61
CA GLY A 985 33.57 89.34 162.10
C GLY A 985 34.82 88.49 162.37
N SER A 986 36.01 88.97 162.03
CA SER A 986 37.31 88.39 162.41
C SER A 986 37.76 88.73 163.84
N SER A 987 37.07 89.65 164.52
CA SER A 987 37.51 90.22 165.81
C SER A 987 37.09 89.36 166.99
N VAL A 988 37.96 89.28 168.01
CA VAL A 988 37.80 88.39 169.17
C VAL A 988 38.19 89.04 170.51
N ASN A 989 38.58 90.32 170.53
CA ASN A 989 38.86 91.08 171.76
C ASN A 989 38.74 92.60 171.58
N TYR A 990 38.65 93.30 172.71
CA TYR A 990 38.61 94.76 172.83
C TYR A 990 39.18 95.17 174.20
N ALA A 991 39.75 96.38 174.36
CA ALA A 991 40.32 96.84 175.63
C ALA A 991 40.35 98.38 175.76
N PHE A 992 40.14 98.88 176.98
CA PHE A 992 40.09 100.30 177.32
C PHE A 992 40.74 100.58 178.69
N GLU A 993 40.98 101.85 179.04
CA GLU A 993 41.46 102.26 180.37
C GLU A 993 40.27 102.62 181.28
N GLY A 994 40.35 102.28 182.57
CA GLY A 994 39.36 102.57 183.60
C GLY A 994 39.98 103.11 184.89
N GLU A 995 39.24 103.96 185.60
CA GLU A 995 39.76 104.72 186.75
C GLU A 995 39.98 103.83 188.01
N PRO A 996 41.09 103.97 188.76
CA PRO A 996 41.41 103.15 189.95
C PRO A 996 40.44 103.30 191.13
N GLY A 997 39.34 102.55 191.06
CA GLY A 997 38.26 102.45 192.03
C GLY A 997 36.87 102.25 191.41
N GLU A 998 36.73 102.45 190.09
CA GLU A 998 35.45 102.39 189.37
C GLU A 998 35.13 100.99 188.80
N THR A 999 33.90 100.83 188.32
CA THR A 999 33.33 99.56 187.79
C THR A 999 32.57 99.81 186.49
N TYR A 1000 32.69 98.89 185.52
CA TYR A 1000 32.19 99.02 184.15
C TYR A 1000 31.46 97.73 183.68
N GLU A 1001 30.33 97.86 182.99
CA GLU A 1001 29.63 96.77 182.27
C GLU A 1001 30.05 96.72 180.79
N ILE A 1002 30.03 95.54 180.14
CA ILE A 1002 30.54 95.32 178.78
C ILE A 1002 29.68 94.29 178.00
N SER A 1003 29.24 94.57 176.77
CA SER A 1003 28.43 93.65 175.92
C SER A 1003 28.98 93.43 174.51
N VAL A 1004 28.63 92.29 173.88
CA VAL A 1004 29.02 91.90 172.51
C VAL A 1004 27.87 91.23 171.73
N GLU A 1005 27.65 91.62 170.48
CA GLU A 1005 26.64 91.09 169.53
C GLU A 1005 27.27 90.51 168.25
N ALA A 1006 26.56 89.65 167.49
CA ALA A 1006 27.00 89.06 166.20
C ALA A 1006 25.84 88.83 165.21
N TYR A 1007 26.07 89.00 163.89
CA TYR A 1007 25.00 89.00 162.85
C TYR A 1007 25.43 88.48 161.45
N ASN A 1008 24.49 87.99 160.62
CA ASN A 1008 24.70 87.74 159.18
C ASN A 1008 23.43 87.99 158.32
N ALA A 1009 23.53 87.78 157.00
CA ALA A 1009 22.46 88.00 156.01
C ALA A 1009 21.15 87.19 156.20
N TYR A 1010 21.06 86.34 157.24
CA TYR A 1010 19.88 85.58 157.61
C TYR A 1010 19.49 85.68 159.12
N GLY A 1011 20.26 86.34 160.01
CA GLY A 1011 19.91 86.53 161.45
C GLY A 1011 21.04 87.00 162.40
N GLU A 1012 20.74 87.31 163.69
CA GLU A 1012 21.68 87.93 164.69
C GLU A 1012 21.41 87.58 166.20
N ALA A 1013 22.41 87.74 167.12
CA ALA A 1013 22.32 87.49 168.59
C ALA A 1013 23.52 88.03 169.47
N SER A 1014 23.39 88.16 170.82
CA SER A 1014 24.34 88.90 171.73
C SER A 1014 24.56 88.37 173.20
N SER A 1015 25.44 89.01 174.01
CA SER A 1015 25.81 88.68 175.44
C SER A 1015 26.55 89.81 176.25
N THR A 1016 26.70 89.72 177.60
CA THR A 1016 27.18 90.81 178.53
C THR A 1016 28.04 90.33 179.76
N ILE A 1017 28.87 91.21 180.38
CA ILE A 1017 29.71 90.99 181.60
C ILE A 1017 30.06 92.30 182.39
N THR A 1018 30.66 92.27 183.59
CA THR A 1018 30.97 93.47 184.46
C THR A 1018 32.32 93.37 185.21
N VAL A 1019 33.04 94.49 185.44
CA VAL A 1019 34.49 94.54 185.82
C VAL A 1019 34.90 95.74 186.70
N THR A 1020 35.85 95.62 187.66
CA THR A 1020 36.29 96.66 188.65
C THR A 1020 37.82 96.80 188.80
N VAL A 1021 38.35 98.00 189.16
CA VAL A 1021 39.81 98.32 189.31
C VAL A 1021 40.23 98.64 190.78
N GLY A 1022 41.49 98.39 191.19
CA GLY A 1022 41.93 98.38 192.62
C GLY A 1022 43.17 99.23 193.04
N ARG A 1023 43.55 99.20 194.34
CA ARG A 1023 44.66 99.99 194.96
C ARG A 1023 45.53 99.20 195.97
N LEU A 1024 46.77 99.65 196.24
CA LEU A 1024 47.76 98.96 197.10
C LEU A 1024 48.29 99.74 198.34
N ARG A 1025 47.92 99.25 199.54
CA ARG A 1025 48.67 99.16 200.83
C ARG A 1025 47.83 98.18 201.70
N GLY A 1026 48.30 97.08 202.29
CA GLY A 1026 49.64 96.49 202.41
C GLY A 1026 50.31 96.84 203.75
N PRO A 1027 50.94 95.89 204.50
CA PRO A 1027 51.01 94.43 204.35
C PRO A 1027 50.24 93.67 205.47
N GLY A 1028 50.23 92.33 205.42
CA GLY A 1028 49.36 91.49 206.27
C GLY A 1028 49.84 91.16 207.69
N ALA A 1029 48.97 90.51 208.45
CA ALA A 1029 49.27 89.86 209.74
C ALA A 1029 48.28 88.71 210.02
N ALA A 1030 48.79 87.48 210.16
CA ALA A 1030 48.05 86.24 210.45
C ALA A 1030 46.96 85.84 209.41
N THR A 1031 46.50 84.59 209.33
CA THR A 1031 46.88 83.38 210.09
C THR A 1031 47.14 82.28 209.04
N MET A 1032 48.36 81.78 208.86
CA MET A 1032 48.96 80.68 209.63
C MET A 1032 48.10 79.41 209.68
N ALA A 1033 48.61 78.33 209.06
CA ALA A 1033 48.22 76.93 209.27
C ALA A 1033 46.70 76.66 209.27
N ARG A 1034 46.11 76.35 208.11
CA ARG A 1034 46.56 75.27 207.21
C ARG A 1034 47.01 75.76 205.82
N ASP A 1035 47.38 74.80 204.97
CA ASP A 1035 47.50 74.87 203.50
C ASP A 1035 48.65 75.69 202.87
N LEU A 1036 48.69 75.61 201.52
CA LEU A 1036 49.33 76.48 200.51
C LEU A 1036 50.61 76.00 199.75
N ALA A 1037 50.61 76.34 198.45
CA ALA A 1037 51.70 76.41 197.46
C ALA A 1037 52.25 75.13 196.76
N GLU A 1038 52.32 75.00 195.42
CA GLU A 1038 51.37 75.20 194.28
C GLU A 1038 52.10 74.97 192.92
N THR A 1039 51.53 74.42 191.82
CA THR A 1039 50.34 73.56 191.67
C THR A 1039 50.54 72.50 190.57
N THR A 1040 51.07 71.35 190.97
CA THR A 1040 50.56 70.00 190.71
C THR A 1040 50.02 69.59 189.31
N THR A 1041 50.86 68.85 188.61
CA THR A 1041 50.66 67.77 187.62
C THR A 1041 49.37 66.90 187.64
N VAL A 1042 48.98 66.35 186.47
CA VAL A 1042 48.52 64.95 186.20
C VAL A 1042 48.49 64.75 184.65
N VAL A 1043 49.19 63.80 183.97
CA VAL A 1043 49.13 62.31 183.93
C VAL A 1043 47.97 61.77 183.04
N ILE A 1044 48.07 60.75 182.15
CA ILE A 1044 49.10 60.12 181.29
C ILE A 1044 48.42 59.02 180.40
N GLY A 1045 48.96 58.68 179.22
CA GLY A 1045 48.75 57.37 178.54
C GLY A 1045 47.56 57.23 177.55
N SER A 1046 47.53 56.25 176.63
CA SER A 1046 48.54 55.20 176.29
C SER A 1046 48.39 54.64 174.84
N MET A 1047 49.36 53.82 174.43
CA MET A 1047 49.61 53.20 173.09
C MET A 1047 48.44 52.41 172.45
N GLY A 1048 48.46 52.08 171.13
CA GLY A 1048 49.38 52.44 170.04
C GLY A 1048 49.63 51.34 168.99
N GLY A 1049 50.15 51.71 167.81
CA GLY A 1049 50.59 50.82 166.71
C GLY A 1049 49.52 50.49 165.64
N LEU A 1050 49.85 50.23 164.36
CA LEU A 1050 51.13 50.34 163.65
C LEU A 1050 50.90 50.45 162.10
N LEU A 1051 51.93 50.89 161.35
CA LEU A 1051 52.34 50.61 159.93
C LEU A 1051 51.39 49.79 158.98
N ALA A 1052 51.37 49.91 157.64
CA ALA A 1052 52.05 50.72 156.59
C ALA A 1052 51.41 50.38 155.19
N LEU A 1053 51.87 50.73 153.97
CA LEU A 1053 52.99 51.52 153.41
C LEU A 1053 52.64 51.99 151.96
N ALA A 1054 53.19 53.12 151.51
CA ALA A 1054 53.68 53.52 150.15
C ALA A 1054 53.11 52.99 148.79
N LEU A 1055 53.34 53.65 147.63
CA LEU A 1055 53.43 55.09 147.26
C LEU A 1055 53.63 55.27 145.73
N GLY A 1056 52.96 56.25 145.12
CA GLY A 1056 53.42 56.97 143.90
C GLY A 1056 53.29 56.31 142.51
N ILE A 1057 53.60 57.00 141.39
CA ILE A 1057 53.79 58.46 141.21
C ILE A 1057 53.62 58.88 139.72
N LYS A 1058 53.17 60.13 139.50
CA LYS A 1058 53.22 61.00 138.28
C LYS A 1058 53.59 60.41 136.89
N GLY A 1059 52.68 60.55 135.93
CA GLY A 1059 52.65 61.72 135.02
C GLY A 1059 53.60 61.79 133.79
N SER A 1060 52.98 62.00 132.62
CA SER A 1060 53.51 62.55 131.34
C SER A 1060 54.69 61.85 130.62
N GLY A 1061 54.44 61.30 129.42
CA GLY A 1061 55.51 60.85 128.51
C GLY A 1061 55.08 60.19 127.19
N MET A 1062 54.88 61.01 126.14
CA MET A 1062 55.02 60.74 124.68
C MET A 1062 54.30 59.59 123.91
N LEU A 1063 53.95 59.92 122.65
CA LEU A 1063 53.80 59.12 121.39
C LEU A 1063 53.14 57.71 121.45
N MET A 1064 52.07 57.39 120.69
CA MET A 1064 51.86 57.43 119.22
C MET A 1064 52.74 56.43 118.42
N GLY A 1065 52.12 55.40 117.83
CA GLY A 1065 52.79 54.37 117.03
C GLY A 1065 51.84 53.51 116.16
N ILE A 1066 51.69 53.90 114.89
CA ILE A 1066 50.72 53.43 113.88
C ILE A 1066 50.80 51.92 113.52
N LEU A 1067 49.67 51.20 113.53
CA LEU A 1067 49.21 50.21 112.52
C LEU A 1067 47.74 49.81 112.84
N ARG A 1068 46.71 49.87 111.97
CA ARG A 1068 46.43 49.35 110.60
C ARG A 1068 46.09 47.84 110.54
N LEU A 1069 45.24 47.50 109.55
CA LEU A 1069 44.55 46.22 109.22
C LEU A 1069 43.16 46.08 109.90
N ILE A 1070 42.05 45.74 109.22
CA ILE A 1070 41.78 45.43 107.79
C ILE A 1070 40.53 46.18 107.25
N ILE A 1071 40.59 46.42 105.93
CA ILE A 1071 39.57 46.89 104.96
C ILE A 1071 38.11 46.48 105.26
N GLY A 1072 37.10 47.31 104.92
CA GLY A 1072 35.77 46.71 104.71
C GLY A 1072 34.47 47.50 104.50
N ARG A 1073 34.44 48.71 103.93
CA ARG A 1073 33.47 49.13 102.87
C ARG A 1073 33.73 50.55 102.38
#